data_AF-A0A146F706-F1
#
_entry.id   AF-A0A146F706-F1
#
_cell.length_a   1.000
_cell.length_b   1.000
_cell.length_c   1.000
_cell.angle_alpha   90.00
_cell.angle_beta   90.00
_cell.angle_gamma   90.00
#
_symmetry.space_group_name_H-M   'P 1'
#
loop_
_entity.id
_entity.type
_entity.pdbx_description
1 polymer ?
#
loop_
_entity_poly.entity_id
_entity_poly.type
_entity_poly.pdbx_seq_one_letter_code
_entity_poly.pdbx_strand_id
1 'polypeptide(L)'
;MAYGPKPSHNDYTVAWICALPVELAAAQALLDETHDQLPAGPTDANIYTLGCIYGHRIVLTCLPSGVCGTISAAVVATQLLSTFHSIQFALLVGIGGGIPTKNADVRLGDVVVARPTDNNGGVVQYDFGKATAAGFQRTGMLNNPPRSLLHAISKVEANHLSHDRQFVSFLSEFERRTTGQGALVFSRPVTEDHLYLADYHHAGIRSDGCTNCDKSRTASRPVRCDGLPVVHYGLIASGNQVIKDSHVRDKLGQELGAYCVEMEAAGLINHLPCLVIRGICDYADSHKHDAWHGYAAATAAAYAKELLSVMPVSQHHMAASIDTSQENYHTPFQLTDVPTISNFVGRDVYLRKLWEILRPNKVKARKGVVIHGMGGLGKTQLAAHFARMHKEDFTSIFWLHGKDETSLNASFADLVVRVRDMAATDSTHHHSMQGGPPLCAKRALKWLSKQNNAGWLLIYDDVEAPDIKSWLPTADHGSIIITTRSPQLAEGMIAHPLTPLPFEDALQLLTGEPGPRDSTYGRCQNDPSSEALAKRLHGLPLALALAGSYIHRTGMSCSKYLEYYQREWCSLQAAAQPLRGYSNGNLQTAWRVSYEGVKQNSPLAAQTFFILSLFHHEDIWYELLHSTMQSRIIPSALSEAFSNEIQFSKLMQILLDFSLVQQSSRNGSYCLHPVIQDWCENELPSVDSDLEELSRETFTILAVTVGSNAQFALDTNDWSLQQRLLYHANRLMPLIRGKPRESRNSEVLSALHAIGRLYWTHGRHERAEQMYQMALAGREMAFGPDHRVTLQTVHNMGLLYHDRGDLRSAELMFERALSGYKSTEIGDSQLEALDTLQSLANIYHAQGRLDEAERLCYKALTGYRSLSTASSPLVLDAMHNLANIYFSQYRLPEAEELYDEALRGKQRSLGEYHTSTLDTIHNIGVVYFEQGRGQEAEEMCERALSGKMTVFGKDHSSVFDTQFQLGTIYRSQGKLKAAEEMYQRVLSGREKVLGACHSSTLHTIHHIGNLYYMRGRLQEAEQMQERALNGFDRTFGHDHTYTLELAHTLAVLCCQRGKLDKAESLFQRVLSAKEQINGKRSGPVLAILNNLANVYREQGRLREAEETYKLVLAEWRKHSPTHSAALGALNNLGVVHQDRGQLKEAEKMFKECLDGYEKSLGPNHSLTLDAVSNLGDLYLDQHKAHRAKELYLRALASYEETMGPDHPKTRETANKVRLVSNHPNSAKRDFMARLWKGSRW
;
A
#
# COMPACT_ATOMS: atom_id res chain seq x y z
N MET A 1 -14.53 37.36 33.78
CA MET A 1 -14.17 37.06 32.37
C MET A 1 -14.27 35.56 32.21
N ALA A 2 -15.24 35.08 31.43
CA ALA A 2 -15.46 33.66 31.20
C ALA A 2 -14.34 33.14 30.28
N TYR A 3 -13.46 32.30 30.79
CA TYR A 3 -12.48 31.59 29.97
C TYR A 3 -13.24 30.52 29.17
N GLY A 4 -13.46 30.78 27.88
CA GLY A 4 -13.87 29.74 26.94
C GLY A 4 -12.78 28.65 26.81
N PRO A 5 -13.13 27.45 26.30
CA PRO A 5 -12.13 26.40 26.07
C PRO A 5 -11.02 26.91 25.16
N LYS A 6 -9.77 26.60 25.50
CA LYS A 6 -8.60 26.96 24.69
C LYS A 6 -8.74 26.33 23.29
N PRO A 7 -8.45 27.06 22.20
CA PRO A 7 -8.48 26.50 20.85
C PRO A 7 -7.50 25.32 20.73
N SER A 8 -7.92 24.27 20.05
CA SER A 8 -7.13 23.10 19.68
C SER A 8 -6.68 23.19 18.20
N HIS A 9 -5.89 22.25 17.71
CA HIS A 9 -5.46 22.24 16.31
C HIS A 9 -6.65 22.12 15.34
N ASN A 10 -7.71 21.39 15.72
CA ASN A 10 -8.89 21.17 14.87
C ASN A 10 -9.82 22.39 14.79
N ASP A 11 -9.58 23.39 15.63
CA ASP A 11 -10.37 24.62 15.63
C ASP A 11 -9.99 25.57 14.49
N TYR A 12 -8.85 25.35 13.82
CA TYR A 12 -8.39 26.21 12.74
C TYR A 12 -8.77 25.62 11.38
N THR A 13 -9.41 26.45 10.55
CA THR A 13 -10.03 26.01 9.29
C THR A 13 -9.47 26.71 8.06
N VAL A 14 -8.65 27.75 8.23
CA VAL A 14 -8.06 28.51 7.13
C VAL A 14 -6.55 28.54 7.28
N ALA A 15 -5.82 28.10 6.24
CA ALA A 15 -4.38 28.24 6.18
C ALA A 15 -4.01 29.50 5.39
N TRP A 16 -3.06 30.27 5.87
CA TRP A 16 -2.53 31.44 5.17
C TRP A 16 -1.01 31.31 5.09
N ILE A 17 -0.52 31.05 3.87
CA ILE A 17 0.87 30.70 3.60
C ILE A 17 1.55 31.86 2.88
N CYS A 18 2.71 32.26 3.39
CA CYS A 18 3.54 33.33 2.85
C CYS A 18 4.89 32.78 2.37
N ALA A 19 5.47 33.35 1.32
CA ALA A 19 6.80 33.00 0.81
C ALA A 19 7.92 33.77 1.53
N LEU A 20 7.66 35.01 1.93
CA LEU A 20 8.67 35.91 2.50
C LEU A 20 8.29 36.44 3.89
N PRO A 21 9.28 36.75 4.76
CA PRO A 21 9.01 37.31 6.09
C PRO A 21 8.22 38.62 6.06
N VAL A 22 8.40 39.47 5.04
CA VAL A 22 7.64 40.72 4.87
C VAL A 22 6.15 40.47 4.61
N GLU A 23 5.83 39.36 3.93
CA GLU A 23 4.46 38.94 3.66
C GLU A 23 3.80 38.38 4.92
N LEU A 24 4.53 37.55 5.68
CA LEU A 24 4.06 37.05 6.97
C LEU A 24 3.79 38.21 7.94
N ALA A 25 4.68 39.20 8.00
CA ALA A 25 4.50 40.37 8.86
C ALA A 25 3.24 41.19 8.48
N ALA A 26 2.97 41.36 7.18
CA ALA A 26 1.73 42.00 6.70
C ALA A 26 0.48 41.21 7.12
N ALA A 27 0.51 39.88 6.98
CA ALA A 27 -0.60 39.01 7.34
C ALA A 27 -0.85 38.99 8.86
N GLN A 28 0.20 38.92 9.68
CA GLN A 28 0.10 38.95 11.15
C GLN A 28 -0.52 40.25 11.66
N ALA A 29 -0.16 41.39 11.08
CA ALA A 29 -0.68 42.70 11.49
C ALA A 29 -2.16 42.92 11.11
N LEU A 30 -2.73 42.07 10.24
CA LEU A 30 -4.14 42.11 9.85
C LEU A 30 -5.03 41.12 10.61
N LEU A 31 -4.48 40.31 11.51
CA LEU A 31 -5.27 39.49 12.43
C LEU A 31 -6.15 40.40 13.32
N ASP A 32 -7.39 40.00 13.55
CA ASP A 32 -8.26 40.65 14.53
C ASP A 32 -7.87 40.27 15.95
N GLU A 33 -7.51 38.99 16.14
CA GLU A 33 -7.04 38.42 17.40
C GLU A 33 -5.88 37.44 17.15
N THR A 34 -4.88 37.45 18.03
CA THR A 34 -3.78 36.46 18.04
C THR A 34 -4.02 35.46 19.16
N HIS A 35 -3.86 34.18 18.87
CA HIS A 35 -4.03 33.08 19.82
C HIS A 35 -2.68 32.57 20.35
N ASP A 36 -2.70 31.91 21.52
CA ASP A 36 -1.55 31.21 22.08
C ASP A 36 -1.04 30.12 21.13
N GLN A 37 0.28 29.89 21.11
CA GLN A 37 0.86 28.80 20.33
C GLN A 37 0.40 27.43 20.84
N LEU A 38 0.22 26.51 19.91
CA LEU A 38 -0.07 25.11 20.17
C LEU A 38 1.19 24.24 19.98
N PRO A 39 1.29 23.08 20.66
CA PRO A 39 2.44 22.19 20.50
C PRO A 39 2.56 21.68 19.07
N ALA A 40 3.71 21.87 18.44
CA ALA A 40 3.97 21.34 17.09
C ALA A 40 3.94 19.80 17.07
N GLY A 41 3.50 19.23 15.94
CA GLY A 41 3.53 17.79 15.71
C GLY A 41 4.97 17.24 15.66
N PRO A 42 5.20 15.95 15.97
CA PRO A 42 6.54 15.36 16.07
C PRO A 42 7.33 15.35 14.75
N THR A 43 6.67 15.57 13.61
CA THR A 43 7.25 15.58 12.26
C THR A 43 7.08 16.91 11.54
N ASP A 44 6.51 17.91 12.20
CA ASP A 44 6.24 19.23 11.63
C ASP A 44 7.28 20.24 12.14
N ALA A 45 8.08 20.76 11.20
CA ALA A 45 9.15 21.71 11.48
C ALA A 45 8.72 23.17 11.21
N ASN A 46 7.49 23.41 10.79
CA ASN A 46 6.98 24.75 10.53
C ASN A 46 6.78 25.53 11.84
N ILE A 47 6.83 26.85 11.73
CA ILE A 47 6.55 27.77 12.83
C ILE A 47 5.28 28.54 12.51
N TYR A 48 4.29 28.44 13.41
CA TYR A 48 2.97 29.01 13.20
C TYR A 48 2.71 30.26 14.03
N THR A 49 1.96 31.17 13.43
CA THR A 49 1.19 32.19 14.15
C THR A 49 -0.29 31.86 14.02
N LEU A 50 -1.00 31.86 15.14
CA LEU A 50 -2.39 31.47 15.20
C LEU A 50 -3.25 32.69 15.50
N GLY A 51 -4.42 32.80 14.88
CA GLY A 51 -5.30 33.93 15.12
C GLY A 51 -6.69 33.81 14.51
N CYS A 52 -7.36 34.94 14.41
CA CYS A 52 -8.71 35.04 13.88
C CYS A 52 -8.85 36.26 12.94
N ILE A 53 -9.61 36.14 11.86
CA ILE A 53 -10.08 37.25 11.02
C ILE A 53 -11.57 37.05 10.73
N TYR A 54 -12.42 38.01 11.08
CA TYR A 54 -13.88 37.96 10.85
C TYR A 54 -14.54 36.64 11.32
N GLY A 55 -14.03 36.05 12.42
CA GLY A 55 -14.53 34.78 12.97
C GLY A 55 -13.93 33.51 12.34
N HIS A 56 -13.14 33.64 11.27
CA HIS A 56 -12.35 32.54 10.70
C HIS A 56 -11.08 32.34 11.52
N ARG A 57 -10.83 31.13 12.00
CA ARG A 57 -9.60 30.79 12.74
C ARG A 57 -8.49 30.40 11.76
N ILE A 58 -7.40 31.15 11.79
CA ILE A 58 -6.34 31.14 10.77
C ILE A 58 -5.03 30.61 11.33
N VAL A 59 -4.38 29.75 10.53
CA VAL A 59 -2.99 29.31 10.72
C VAL A 59 -2.10 30.05 9.73
N LEU A 60 -1.25 30.93 10.23
CA LEU A 60 -0.25 31.64 9.45
C LEU A 60 1.09 30.91 9.51
N THR A 61 1.72 30.71 8.35
CA THR A 61 3.10 30.21 8.26
C THR A 61 3.84 30.87 7.10
N CYS A 62 5.17 30.77 7.13
CA CYS A 62 6.06 31.26 6.08
C CYS A 62 6.99 30.14 5.62
N LEU A 63 7.39 30.18 4.34
CA LEU A 63 8.46 29.32 3.83
C LEU A 63 9.78 29.55 4.61
N PRO A 64 10.65 28.54 4.74
CA PRO A 64 11.93 28.67 5.42
C PRO A 64 12.78 29.80 4.82
N SER A 65 13.39 30.61 5.69
CA SER A 65 14.18 31.78 5.25
C SER A 65 15.27 31.38 4.24
N GLY A 66 15.25 32.02 3.07
CA GLY A 66 16.21 31.77 2.00
C GLY A 66 15.89 30.55 1.11
N VAL A 67 14.77 29.85 1.36
CA VAL A 67 14.29 28.73 0.56
C VAL A 67 12.92 29.10 -0.01
N CYS A 68 12.85 29.30 -1.32
CA CYS A 68 11.61 29.63 -2.04
C CYS A 68 11.39 28.62 -3.17
N GLY A 69 10.23 28.69 -3.82
CA GLY A 69 9.88 27.80 -4.94
C GLY A 69 8.93 26.66 -4.59
N THR A 70 8.46 25.99 -5.65
CA THR A 70 7.37 25.00 -5.62
C THR A 70 7.57 23.86 -4.62
N ILE A 71 8.78 23.30 -4.53
CA ILE A 71 9.10 22.18 -3.62
C ILE A 71 8.97 22.62 -2.16
N SER A 72 9.47 23.81 -1.82
CA SER A 72 9.42 24.32 -0.46
C SER A 72 7.98 24.60 -0.03
N ALA A 73 7.18 25.20 -0.92
CA ALA A 73 5.76 25.41 -0.70
C ALA A 73 5.00 24.09 -0.46
N ALA A 74 5.31 23.05 -1.24
CA ALA A 74 4.70 21.72 -1.09
C ALA A 74 5.02 21.08 0.28
N VAL A 75 6.28 21.18 0.73
CA VAL A 75 6.72 20.64 2.03
C VAL A 75 6.04 21.36 3.20
N VAL A 76 6.01 22.69 3.17
CA VAL A 76 5.34 23.51 4.20
C VAL A 76 3.86 23.17 4.29
N ALA A 77 3.18 23.07 3.13
CA ALA A 77 1.76 22.70 3.09
C ALA A 77 1.49 21.30 3.62
N THR A 78 2.32 20.32 3.25
CA THR A 78 2.17 18.92 3.70
C THR A 78 2.33 18.81 5.20
N GLN A 79 3.34 19.50 5.77
CA GLN A 79 3.56 19.51 7.21
C GLN A 79 2.45 20.28 7.95
N LEU A 80 1.97 21.40 7.40
CA LEU A 80 0.81 22.13 7.95
C LEU A 80 -0.44 21.26 8.01
N LEU A 81 -0.75 20.53 6.94
CA LEU A 81 -1.88 19.61 6.92
C LEU A 81 -1.71 18.42 7.87
N SER A 82 -0.47 18.05 8.23
CA SER A 82 -0.19 17.01 9.22
C SER A 82 -0.43 17.45 10.67
N THR A 83 -0.46 18.76 10.93
CA THR A 83 -0.71 19.32 12.27
C THR A 83 -2.13 19.89 12.39
N PHE A 84 -2.61 20.59 11.36
CA PHE A 84 -3.95 21.21 11.31
C PHE A 84 -4.84 20.47 10.31
N HIS A 85 -5.54 19.44 10.79
CA HIS A 85 -6.33 18.53 9.95
C HIS A 85 -7.65 19.14 9.46
N SER A 86 -8.13 20.20 10.11
CA SER A 86 -9.43 20.82 9.84
C SER A 86 -9.35 21.99 8.84
N ILE A 87 -8.18 22.22 8.22
CA ILE A 87 -8.01 23.23 7.17
C ILE A 87 -8.90 22.90 5.98
N GLN A 88 -9.84 23.80 5.67
CA GLN A 88 -10.80 23.65 4.57
C GLN A 88 -10.24 24.20 3.25
N PHE A 89 -9.49 25.29 3.33
CA PHE A 89 -8.83 25.91 2.19
C PHE A 89 -7.63 26.73 2.65
N ALA A 90 -6.77 27.07 1.69
CA ALA A 90 -5.62 27.93 1.91
C ALA A 90 -5.62 29.19 1.07
N LEU A 91 -5.03 30.24 1.61
CA LEU A 91 -4.68 31.46 0.88
C LEU A 91 -3.17 31.50 0.75
N LEU A 92 -2.67 31.45 -0.49
CA LEU A 92 -1.27 31.73 -0.78
C LEU A 92 -1.17 33.22 -1.12
N VAL A 93 -0.74 34.01 -0.13
CA VAL A 93 -0.73 35.47 -0.21
C VAL A 93 0.70 35.96 -0.14
N GLY A 94 1.08 36.85 -1.05
CA GLY A 94 2.42 37.41 -1.05
C GLY A 94 2.63 38.35 -2.22
N ILE A 95 3.88 38.55 -2.63
CA ILE A 95 4.23 39.45 -3.73
C ILE A 95 4.54 38.67 -5.02
N GLY A 96 4.38 39.34 -6.15
CA GLY A 96 4.72 38.80 -7.47
C GLY A 96 5.09 39.89 -8.46
N GLY A 97 5.67 39.47 -9.58
CA GLY A 97 6.03 40.36 -10.68
C GLY A 97 4.86 40.57 -11.63
N GLY A 98 4.53 41.83 -11.92
CA GLY A 98 3.41 42.19 -12.77
C GLY A 98 3.69 41.97 -14.26
N ILE A 99 2.66 41.53 -14.99
CA ILE A 99 2.65 41.47 -16.45
C ILE A 99 1.59 42.44 -16.97
N PRO A 100 1.98 43.68 -17.32
CA PRO A 100 1.06 44.61 -17.98
C PRO A 100 0.70 44.09 -19.37
N THR A 101 -0.59 44.03 -19.69
CA THR A 101 -1.08 43.63 -21.02
C THR A 101 -2.00 44.70 -21.60
N LYS A 102 -2.34 44.60 -22.89
CA LYS A 102 -3.30 45.51 -23.53
C LYS A 102 -4.68 45.48 -22.87
N ASN A 103 -5.05 44.35 -22.25
CA ASN A 103 -6.37 44.12 -21.66
C ASN A 103 -6.38 44.32 -20.14
N ALA A 104 -5.21 44.41 -19.49
CA ALA A 104 -5.08 44.60 -18.05
C ALA A 104 -3.88 45.50 -17.75
N ASP A 105 -4.17 46.72 -17.29
CA ASP A 105 -3.18 47.72 -16.91
C ASP A 105 -2.64 47.46 -15.49
N VAL A 106 -1.89 46.38 -15.28
CA VAL A 106 -1.34 45.97 -13.97
C VAL A 106 -0.27 46.95 -13.49
N ARG A 107 -0.38 47.50 -12.27
CA ARG A 107 0.54 48.50 -11.69
C ARG A 107 1.21 48.04 -10.40
N LEU A 108 2.33 48.68 -10.03
CA LEU A 108 2.94 48.45 -8.72
C LEU A 108 1.96 48.79 -7.59
N GLY A 109 1.83 47.88 -6.63
CA GLY A 109 0.87 47.94 -5.53
C GLY A 109 -0.51 47.37 -5.85
N ASP A 110 -0.84 47.09 -7.12
CA ASP A 110 -2.07 46.37 -7.49
C ASP A 110 -2.07 44.94 -6.94
N VAL A 111 -3.24 44.29 -6.95
CA VAL A 111 -3.42 42.90 -6.54
C VAL A 111 -3.87 42.07 -7.74
N VAL A 112 -3.21 40.94 -7.98
CA VAL A 112 -3.65 39.94 -8.96
C VAL A 112 -4.17 38.71 -8.20
N VAL A 113 -5.38 38.28 -8.55
CA VAL A 113 -6.08 37.16 -7.92
C VAL A 113 -6.30 36.08 -8.98
N ALA A 114 -5.87 34.85 -8.67
CA ALA A 114 -6.00 33.72 -9.58
C ALA A 114 -7.47 33.43 -9.90
N ARG A 115 -7.83 33.45 -11.19
CA ARG A 115 -9.18 33.14 -11.69
C ARG A 115 -9.12 32.10 -12.82
N PRO A 116 -9.90 31.01 -12.73
CA PRO A 116 -10.00 30.03 -13.81
C PRO A 116 -10.43 30.65 -15.15
N THR A 117 -9.88 30.13 -16.24
CA THR A 117 -10.28 30.41 -17.63
C THR A 117 -10.74 29.12 -18.30
N ASP A 118 -11.25 29.20 -19.53
CA ASP A 118 -11.80 28.05 -20.27
C ASP A 118 -10.85 26.83 -20.32
N ASN A 119 -9.53 27.09 -20.31
CA ASN A 119 -8.49 26.07 -20.49
C ASN A 119 -7.53 25.92 -19.29
N ASN A 120 -7.65 26.73 -18.23
CA ASN A 120 -6.69 26.72 -17.11
C ASN A 120 -7.34 27.03 -15.77
N GLY A 121 -6.85 26.42 -14.68
CA GLY A 121 -7.44 26.54 -13.35
C GLY A 121 -7.13 27.83 -12.57
N GLY A 122 -6.58 28.87 -13.20
CA GLY A 122 -6.23 30.15 -12.53
C GLY A 122 -4.74 30.33 -12.28
N VAL A 123 -3.99 29.23 -12.21
CA VAL A 123 -2.53 29.20 -12.18
C VAL A 123 -2.02 28.30 -13.29
N VAL A 124 -0.94 28.70 -13.96
CA VAL A 124 -0.28 27.90 -15.01
C VAL A 124 1.18 27.72 -14.65
N GLN A 125 1.65 26.47 -14.59
CA GLN A 125 3.08 26.22 -14.45
C GLN A 125 3.78 26.41 -15.81
N TYR A 126 4.46 27.54 -16.00
CA TYR A 126 4.92 27.92 -17.34
C TYR A 126 6.16 27.14 -17.80
N ASP A 127 6.91 26.53 -16.88
CA ASP A 127 8.17 25.82 -17.12
C ASP A 127 8.05 24.29 -16.99
N PHE A 128 6.84 23.75 -16.89
CA PHE A 128 6.60 22.30 -16.82
C PHE A 128 6.03 21.74 -18.14
N GLY A 129 6.75 20.80 -18.74
CA GLY A 129 6.48 20.39 -20.12
C GLY A 129 7.59 19.54 -20.73
N LYS A 130 7.37 19.15 -22.00
CA LYS A 130 8.30 18.37 -22.80
C LYS A 130 9.14 19.30 -23.67
N ALA A 131 10.46 19.13 -23.65
CA ALA A 131 11.34 19.72 -24.66
C ALA A 131 11.23 18.89 -25.95
N THR A 132 10.76 19.49 -27.04
CA THR A 132 10.62 18.83 -28.35
C THR A 132 11.52 19.51 -29.38
N ALA A 133 11.72 18.87 -30.54
CA ALA A 133 12.45 19.49 -31.65
C ALA A 133 11.80 20.79 -32.17
N ALA A 134 10.49 20.99 -31.90
CA ALA A 134 9.75 22.21 -32.25
C ALA A 134 9.76 23.26 -31.11
N GLY A 135 10.44 22.99 -29.99
CA GLY A 135 10.48 23.86 -28.82
C GLY A 135 9.83 23.25 -27.58
N PHE A 136 9.64 24.07 -26.54
CA PHE A 136 9.05 23.64 -25.28
C PHE A 136 7.53 23.53 -25.38
N GLN A 137 6.99 22.33 -25.15
CA GLN A 137 5.55 22.08 -25.10
C GLN A 137 5.10 21.88 -23.66
N ARG A 138 4.34 22.83 -23.13
CA ARG A 138 3.73 22.72 -21.79
C ARG A 138 2.79 21.51 -21.72
N THR A 139 2.84 20.77 -20.61
CA THR A 139 1.98 19.60 -20.38
C THR A 139 1.43 19.61 -18.96
N GLY A 140 0.16 19.24 -18.78
CA GLY A 140 -0.50 19.21 -17.46
C GLY A 140 -1.36 20.44 -17.19
N MET A 141 -2.29 20.31 -16.24
CA MET A 141 -3.21 21.37 -15.81
C MET A 141 -3.28 21.38 -14.28
N LEU A 142 -3.25 22.58 -13.69
CA LEU A 142 -3.36 22.78 -12.24
C LEU A 142 -4.83 22.94 -11.82
N ASN A 143 -5.16 22.50 -10.61
CA ASN A 143 -6.52 22.55 -10.07
C ASN A 143 -7.10 23.97 -9.96
N ASN A 144 -8.44 24.06 -9.99
CA ASN A 144 -9.17 25.32 -9.75
C ASN A 144 -9.24 25.65 -8.26
N PRO A 145 -9.28 26.94 -7.87
CA PRO A 145 -9.64 27.34 -6.51
C PRO A 145 -11.01 26.76 -6.09
N PRO A 146 -11.20 26.48 -4.79
CA PRO A 146 -12.48 26.08 -4.22
C PRO A 146 -13.64 26.97 -4.66
N ARG A 147 -14.82 26.36 -4.90
CA ARG A 147 -16.04 27.10 -5.28
C ARG A 147 -16.42 28.16 -4.26
N SER A 148 -16.21 27.91 -2.97
CA SER A 148 -16.45 28.89 -1.90
C SER A 148 -15.62 30.17 -2.08
N LEU A 149 -14.34 30.04 -2.46
CA LEU A 149 -13.45 31.16 -2.75
C LEU A 149 -13.84 31.86 -4.07
N LEU A 150 -14.26 31.12 -5.09
CA LEU A 150 -14.75 31.70 -6.35
C LEU A 150 -16.06 32.50 -6.16
N HIS A 151 -16.97 32.04 -5.30
CA HIS A 151 -18.15 32.80 -4.91
C HIS A 151 -17.79 34.05 -4.10
N ALA A 152 -16.83 33.94 -3.18
CA ALA A 152 -16.32 35.09 -2.44
C ALA A 152 -15.71 36.15 -3.38
N ILE A 153 -14.91 35.73 -4.37
CA ILE A 153 -14.39 36.61 -5.42
C ILE A 153 -15.53 37.33 -6.16
N SER A 154 -16.54 36.58 -6.60
CA SER A 154 -17.69 37.16 -7.32
C SER A 154 -18.42 38.21 -6.47
N LYS A 155 -18.50 37.99 -5.15
CA LYS A 155 -19.12 38.92 -4.21
C LYS A 155 -18.26 40.17 -3.98
N VAL A 156 -16.95 40.03 -3.81
CA VAL A 156 -16.01 41.16 -3.67
C VAL A 156 -15.99 41.99 -4.95
N GLU A 157 -15.94 41.35 -6.12
CA GLU A 157 -15.98 42.03 -7.43
C GLU A 157 -17.27 42.85 -7.60
N ALA A 158 -18.43 42.29 -7.22
CA ALA A 158 -19.70 43.01 -7.22
C ALA A 158 -19.72 44.22 -6.26
N ASN A 159 -19.09 44.11 -5.09
CA ASN A 159 -18.96 45.22 -4.14
C ASN A 159 -18.05 46.32 -4.72
N HIS A 160 -16.93 45.94 -5.35
CA HIS A 160 -15.98 46.89 -5.97
C HIS A 160 -16.61 47.65 -7.14
N LEU A 161 -17.47 47.01 -7.93
CA LEU A 161 -18.29 47.67 -8.97
C LEU A 161 -19.27 48.70 -8.38
N SER A 162 -19.73 48.46 -7.15
CA SER A 162 -20.59 49.36 -6.38
C SER A 162 -19.82 50.42 -5.58
N HIS A 163 -18.50 50.56 -5.81
CA HIS A 163 -17.57 51.46 -5.14
C HIS A 163 -17.33 51.18 -3.64
N ASP A 164 -17.70 49.99 -3.14
CA ASP A 164 -17.38 49.53 -1.79
C ASP A 164 -16.10 48.68 -1.83
N ARG A 165 -14.94 49.32 -1.63
CA ARG A 165 -13.61 48.69 -1.65
C ARG A 165 -13.03 48.63 -0.23
N GLN A 166 -13.42 47.65 0.55
CA GLN A 166 -13.08 47.60 1.98
C GLN A 166 -11.58 47.36 2.21
N PHE A 167 -10.87 46.67 1.31
CA PHE A 167 -9.42 46.49 1.46
C PHE A 167 -8.62 47.80 1.50
N VAL A 168 -9.11 48.87 0.84
CA VAL A 168 -8.49 50.20 0.91
C VAL A 168 -8.58 50.76 2.34
N SER A 169 -9.73 50.55 3.01
CA SER A 169 -9.91 50.96 4.40
C SER A 169 -9.04 50.14 5.36
N PHE A 170 -8.89 48.83 5.12
CA PHE A 170 -7.98 47.98 5.89
C PHE A 170 -6.52 48.38 5.71
N LEU A 171 -6.13 48.81 4.50
CA LEU A 171 -4.79 49.32 4.22
C LEU A 171 -4.52 50.64 4.97
N SER A 172 -5.47 51.57 4.97
CA SER A 172 -5.34 52.82 5.76
C SER A 172 -5.36 52.56 7.27
N GLU A 173 -6.15 51.59 7.73
CA GLU A 173 -6.14 51.17 9.13
C GLU A 173 -4.81 50.52 9.53
N PHE A 174 -4.28 49.67 8.66
CA PHE A 174 -2.97 49.04 8.81
C PHE A 174 -1.87 50.09 8.94
N GLU A 175 -1.82 51.09 8.05
CA GLU A 175 -0.86 52.20 8.12
C GLU A 175 -0.96 52.97 9.45
N ARG A 176 -2.16 53.14 9.99
CA ARG A 176 -2.40 53.83 11.27
C ARG A 176 -2.02 53.00 12.50
N ARG A 177 -2.21 51.67 12.47
CA ARG A 177 -1.91 50.75 13.59
C ARG A 177 -0.42 50.43 13.70
N THR A 178 0.32 50.55 12.60
CA THR A 178 1.76 50.25 12.56
C THR A 178 2.55 51.48 13.03
N THR A 179 3.32 51.37 14.12
CA THR A 179 4.13 52.49 14.67
C THR A 179 5.64 52.28 14.46
N GLY A 180 6.40 53.35 14.23
CA GLY A 180 7.87 53.30 14.15
C GLY A 180 8.41 52.89 12.76
N GLN A 181 9.55 52.19 12.70
CA GLN A 181 10.20 51.77 11.45
C GLN A 181 9.33 50.83 10.59
N GLY A 182 8.39 50.09 11.19
CA GLY A 182 7.45 49.21 10.45
C GLY A 182 6.45 49.97 9.59
N ALA A 183 6.05 51.18 9.99
CA ALA A 183 5.13 52.02 9.19
C ALA A 183 5.75 52.42 7.85
N LEU A 184 7.06 52.67 7.83
CA LEU A 184 7.80 53.07 6.61
C LEU A 184 7.95 51.93 5.60
N VAL A 185 7.96 50.67 6.04
CA VAL A 185 8.14 49.49 5.18
C VAL A 185 6.89 49.21 4.35
N PHE A 186 5.71 49.37 4.94
CA PHE A 186 4.42 49.02 4.33
C PHE A 186 3.64 50.21 3.78
N SER A 187 4.12 51.45 3.99
CA SER A 187 3.53 52.64 3.38
C SER A 187 3.80 52.67 1.87
N ARG A 188 2.91 53.33 1.12
CA ARG A 188 3.13 53.54 -0.30
C ARG A 188 4.46 54.28 -0.55
N PRO A 189 5.36 53.77 -1.41
CA PRO A 189 6.61 54.45 -1.72
C PRO A 189 6.40 55.82 -2.37
N VAL A 190 7.33 56.74 -2.11
CA VAL A 190 7.39 58.07 -2.77
C VAL A 190 7.85 57.93 -4.24
N THR A 191 8.51 56.82 -4.59
CA THR A 191 8.93 56.53 -5.96
C THR A 191 7.71 56.26 -6.84
N GLU A 192 7.61 56.98 -7.96
CA GLU A 192 6.53 56.79 -8.93
C GLU A 192 6.62 55.42 -9.62
N ASP A 193 5.45 54.90 -9.99
CA ASP A 193 5.32 53.67 -10.78
C ASP A 193 5.69 53.94 -12.25
N HIS A 194 6.88 53.48 -12.65
CA HIS A 194 7.41 53.63 -14.01
C HIS A 194 7.53 52.26 -14.69
N LEU A 195 6.75 52.04 -15.75
CA LEU A 195 6.88 50.88 -16.63
C LEU A 195 7.80 51.24 -17.81
N TYR A 196 8.97 50.62 -17.91
CA TYR A 196 9.90 50.85 -19.01
C TYR A 196 9.54 50.01 -20.24
N LEU A 197 9.91 50.52 -21.43
CA LEU A 197 9.73 49.78 -22.69
C LEU A 197 10.55 48.47 -22.66
N ALA A 198 10.03 47.41 -23.28
CA ALA A 198 10.60 46.08 -23.18
C ALA A 198 12.04 45.96 -23.72
N ASP A 199 12.43 46.84 -24.65
CA ASP A 199 13.78 46.94 -25.24
C ASP A 199 14.73 47.86 -24.45
N TYR A 200 14.30 48.41 -23.31
CA TYR A 200 15.11 49.27 -22.47
C TYR A 200 15.93 48.46 -21.45
N HIS A 201 17.26 48.56 -21.56
CA HIS A 201 18.16 48.00 -20.57
C HIS A 201 18.51 49.06 -19.52
N HIS A 202 18.19 48.77 -18.26
CA HIS A 202 18.41 49.70 -17.15
C HIS A 202 19.91 49.92 -16.90
N ALA A 203 20.34 51.18 -16.81
CA ALA A 203 21.74 51.55 -16.60
C ALA A 203 22.08 51.59 -15.09
N GLY A 204 22.92 50.65 -14.62
CA GLY A 204 23.46 50.67 -13.24
C GLY A 204 23.75 49.29 -12.64
N ILE A 205 24.56 49.26 -11.57
CA ILE A 205 24.73 48.09 -10.69
C ILE A 205 23.42 47.93 -9.90
N ARG A 206 23.07 46.68 -9.56
CA ARG A 206 21.78 46.16 -9.03
C ARG A 206 21.10 46.90 -7.83
N SER A 207 21.58 48.07 -7.38
CA SER A 207 21.16 48.75 -6.14
C SER A 207 20.55 50.15 -6.28
N ASP A 208 20.55 50.79 -7.46
CA ASP A 208 20.36 52.26 -7.55
C ASP A 208 18.91 52.73 -7.86
N GLY A 209 17.90 51.85 -7.75
CA GLY A 209 16.48 52.26 -7.76
C GLY A 209 15.99 53.05 -8.98
N CYS A 210 16.65 52.88 -10.14
CA CYS A 210 16.38 53.59 -11.39
C CYS A 210 16.43 55.12 -11.37
N THR A 211 17.15 55.73 -10.42
CA THR A 211 17.27 57.21 -10.37
C THR A 211 17.97 57.79 -11.59
N ASN A 212 18.82 56.99 -12.25
CA ASN A 212 19.59 57.35 -13.45
C ASN A 212 19.00 56.78 -14.76
N CYS A 213 17.84 56.11 -14.69
CA CYS A 213 17.15 55.56 -15.85
C CYS A 213 16.49 56.69 -16.68
N ASP A 214 16.50 56.56 -18.00
CA ASP A 214 15.91 57.52 -18.92
C ASP A 214 14.38 57.42 -18.88
N LYS A 215 13.75 58.35 -18.16
CA LYS A 215 12.29 58.42 -17.99
C LYS A 215 11.54 58.60 -19.31
N SER A 216 12.19 59.08 -20.38
CA SER A 216 11.56 59.17 -21.71
C SER A 216 11.31 57.81 -22.36
N ARG A 217 11.97 56.75 -21.85
CA ARG A 217 11.83 55.35 -22.29
C ARG A 217 10.77 54.58 -21.46
N THR A 218 9.84 55.30 -20.84
CA THR A 218 8.69 54.71 -20.14
C THR A 218 7.47 54.59 -21.07
N ALA A 219 6.67 53.56 -20.87
CA ALA A 219 5.43 53.36 -21.61
C ALA A 219 4.38 54.41 -21.19
N SER A 220 3.71 55.04 -22.17
CA SER A 220 2.59 55.94 -21.90
C SER A 220 1.37 55.13 -21.41
N ARG A 221 0.81 55.52 -20.25
CA ARG A 221 -0.31 54.83 -19.60
C ARG A 221 -1.42 55.83 -19.22
N PRO A 222 -2.70 55.42 -19.20
CA PRO A 222 -3.80 56.29 -18.78
C PRO A 222 -3.62 56.81 -17.34
N VAL A 223 -4.08 58.02 -17.04
CA VAL A 223 -4.05 58.55 -15.65
C VAL A 223 -5.15 57.88 -14.82
N ARG A 224 -4.78 57.27 -13.68
CA ARG A 224 -5.76 56.77 -12.69
C ARG A 224 -6.21 57.92 -11.78
N CYS A 225 -7.52 57.99 -11.50
CA CYS A 225 -8.13 59.17 -10.85
C CYS A 225 -7.85 59.31 -9.35
N ASP A 226 -7.51 58.23 -8.64
CA ASP A 226 -7.42 58.18 -7.18
C ASP A 226 -6.09 57.60 -6.65
N GLY A 227 -5.20 57.13 -7.54
CA GLY A 227 -3.93 56.52 -7.19
C GLY A 227 -4.05 55.23 -6.37
N LEU A 228 -5.26 54.69 -6.16
CA LEU A 228 -5.49 53.51 -5.32
C LEU A 228 -5.09 52.22 -6.06
N PRO A 229 -4.72 51.16 -5.31
CA PRO A 229 -4.47 49.85 -5.90
C PRO A 229 -5.74 49.27 -6.53
N VAL A 230 -5.59 48.56 -7.65
CA VAL A 230 -6.67 47.89 -8.38
C VAL A 230 -6.50 46.37 -8.27
N VAL A 231 -7.63 45.66 -8.20
CA VAL A 231 -7.66 44.19 -8.21
C VAL A 231 -7.87 43.68 -9.63
N HIS A 232 -7.01 42.79 -10.09
CA HIS A 232 -7.07 42.14 -11.40
C HIS A 232 -7.34 40.65 -11.24
N TYR A 233 -8.38 40.15 -11.87
CA TYR A 233 -8.75 38.73 -11.82
C TYR A 233 -8.28 38.01 -13.09
N GLY A 234 -7.33 37.09 -12.99
CA GLY A 234 -6.76 36.45 -14.17
C GLY A 234 -5.76 35.34 -13.88
N LEU A 235 -5.04 34.91 -14.91
CA LEU A 235 -4.07 33.83 -14.80
C LEU A 235 -2.77 34.31 -14.13
N ILE A 236 -2.25 33.50 -13.22
CA ILE A 236 -0.93 33.68 -12.61
C ILE A 236 0.01 32.61 -13.17
N ALA A 237 1.16 33.02 -13.70
CA ALA A 237 2.19 32.12 -14.18
C ALA A 237 3.15 31.75 -13.03
N SER A 238 3.20 30.47 -12.68
CA SER A 238 4.02 29.94 -11.60
C SER A 238 5.18 29.11 -12.16
N GLY A 239 6.36 29.13 -11.55
CA GLY A 239 7.47 28.30 -12.03
C GLY A 239 8.68 28.26 -11.09
N ASN A 240 9.67 27.45 -11.45
CA ASN A 240 10.92 27.31 -10.69
C ASN A 240 12.00 28.31 -11.10
N GLN A 241 11.73 29.20 -12.06
CA GLN A 241 12.66 30.23 -12.52
C GLN A 241 12.21 31.62 -12.07
N VAL A 242 13.14 32.48 -11.65
CA VAL A 242 12.83 33.90 -11.41
C VAL A 242 12.85 34.63 -12.75
N ILE A 243 11.73 35.23 -13.15
CA ILE A 243 11.67 36.04 -14.38
C ILE A 243 12.20 37.45 -14.09
N LYS A 244 13.24 37.85 -14.81
CA LYS A 244 13.89 39.17 -14.75
C LYS A 244 14.19 39.73 -16.13
N ASP A 245 13.40 39.33 -17.12
CA ASP A 245 13.59 39.71 -18.51
C ASP A 245 12.25 40.15 -19.08
N SER A 246 12.20 41.39 -19.55
CA SER A 246 11.01 42.04 -20.09
C SER A 246 10.45 41.31 -21.32
N HIS A 247 11.30 40.71 -22.16
CA HIS A 247 10.85 39.94 -23.32
C HIS A 247 10.23 38.61 -22.91
N VAL A 248 10.83 37.90 -21.95
CA VAL A 248 10.26 36.66 -21.40
C VAL A 248 8.93 36.93 -20.71
N ARG A 249 8.85 38.01 -19.91
CA ARG A 249 7.60 38.47 -19.30
C ARG A 249 6.51 38.74 -20.33
N ASP A 250 6.81 39.55 -21.34
CA ASP A 250 5.83 39.92 -22.36
C ASP A 250 5.40 38.71 -23.18
N LYS A 251 6.32 37.77 -23.45
CA LYS A 251 6.03 36.48 -24.08
C LYS A 251 5.06 35.64 -23.24
N LEU A 252 5.28 35.53 -21.93
CA LEU A 252 4.36 34.84 -21.03
C LEU A 252 2.97 35.51 -21.01
N GLY A 253 2.92 36.84 -21.01
CA GLY A 253 1.67 37.60 -21.14
C GLY A 253 0.92 37.31 -22.45
N GLN A 254 1.64 37.21 -23.58
CA GLN A 254 1.04 36.94 -24.89
C GLN A 254 0.60 35.48 -25.06
N GLU A 255 1.43 34.52 -24.63
CA GLU A 255 1.15 33.09 -24.81
C GLU A 255 0.10 32.55 -23.83
N LEU A 256 0.13 33.04 -22.58
CA LEU A 256 -0.72 32.52 -21.51
C LEU A 256 -1.88 33.43 -21.17
N GLY A 257 -1.80 34.73 -21.50
CA GLY A 257 -2.73 35.72 -20.95
C GLY A 257 -2.53 35.95 -19.45
N ALA A 258 -1.33 35.69 -18.92
CA ALA A 258 -1.02 35.85 -17.50
C ALA A 258 -0.84 37.32 -17.11
N TYR A 259 -1.25 37.67 -15.89
CA TYR A 259 -1.14 39.04 -15.34
C TYR A 259 -0.05 39.18 -14.27
N CYS A 260 0.46 38.07 -13.77
CA CYS A 260 1.49 38.02 -12.72
C CYS A 260 2.37 36.78 -12.88
N VAL A 261 3.63 36.87 -12.46
CA VAL A 261 4.54 35.75 -12.24
C VAL A 261 4.91 35.60 -10.77
N GLU A 262 5.00 34.36 -10.30
CA GLU A 262 5.46 33.99 -8.95
C GLU A 262 6.06 32.57 -8.96
N MET A 263 6.53 32.05 -7.82
CA MET A 263 7.34 30.82 -7.81
C MET A 263 6.81 29.68 -6.93
N GLU A 264 5.71 29.86 -6.21
CA GLU A 264 5.27 28.93 -5.17
C GLU A 264 4.00 28.16 -5.53
N ALA A 265 3.05 28.80 -6.23
CA ALA A 265 1.69 28.29 -6.38
C ALA A 265 1.58 26.92 -7.05
N ALA A 266 2.40 26.64 -8.07
CA ALA A 266 2.39 25.35 -8.77
C ALA A 266 2.72 24.16 -7.87
N GLY A 267 3.48 24.37 -6.79
CA GLY A 267 3.79 23.34 -5.80
C GLY A 267 2.69 23.11 -4.76
N LEU A 268 1.69 23.98 -4.68
CA LEU A 268 0.69 23.96 -3.61
C LEU A 268 -0.70 23.53 -4.10
N ILE A 269 -1.13 24.05 -5.25
CA ILE A 269 -2.54 24.05 -5.69
C ILE A 269 -3.11 22.65 -5.97
N ASN A 270 -2.26 21.66 -6.26
CA ASN A 270 -2.68 20.28 -6.47
C ASN A 270 -2.79 19.47 -5.16
N HIS A 271 -2.17 19.94 -4.08
CA HIS A 271 -2.11 19.24 -2.80
C HIS A 271 -3.02 19.86 -1.74
N LEU A 272 -3.33 21.15 -1.87
CA LEU A 272 -4.14 21.91 -0.93
C LEU A 272 -5.12 22.81 -1.70
N PRO A 273 -6.44 22.74 -1.45
CA PRO A 273 -7.39 23.60 -2.12
C PRO A 273 -7.09 25.07 -1.80
N CYS A 274 -6.57 25.84 -2.76
CA CYS A 274 -6.02 27.16 -2.48
C CYS A 274 -6.46 28.24 -3.47
N LEU A 275 -6.44 29.49 -3.00
CA LEU A 275 -6.49 30.68 -3.84
C LEU A 275 -5.17 31.45 -3.73
N VAL A 276 -4.65 31.89 -4.87
CA VAL A 276 -3.40 32.64 -4.96
C VAL A 276 -3.70 34.12 -5.13
N ILE A 277 -3.10 34.95 -4.27
CA ILE A 277 -3.28 36.40 -4.22
C ILE A 277 -1.90 37.05 -4.20
N ARG A 278 -1.57 37.81 -5.24
CA ARG A 278 -0.26 38.45 -5.39
C ARG A 278 -0.36 39.96 -5.45
N GLY A 279 0.32 40.63 -4.54
CA GLY A 279 0.57 42.07 -4.62
C GLY A 279 1.73 42.33 -5.58
N ILE A 280 1.58 43.30 -6.46
CA ILE A 280 2.56 43.52 -7.52
C ILE A 280 3.69 44.41 -7.01
N CYS A 281 4.89 43.84 -6.92
CA CYS A 281 6.04 44.50 -6.31
C CYS A 281 7.10 44.95 -7.33
N ASP A 282 7.15 44.32 -8.50
CA ASP A 282 7.98 44.72 -9.65
C ASP A 282 7.27 44.35 -10.97
N TYR A 283 7.94 44.55 -12.10
CA TYR A 283 7.45 44.16 -13.42
C TYR A 283 8.23 43.00 -14.03
N ALA A 284 8.75 42.06 -13.23
CA ALA A 284 9.44 40.86 -13.71
C ALA A 284 10.51 41.12 -14.79
N ASP A 285 11.19 42.27 -14.71
CA ASP A 285 12.27 42.66 -15.59
C ASP A 285 13.60 42.72 -14.83
N SER A 286 14.64 43.25 -15.47
CA SER A 286 15.98 43.26 -14.87
C SER A 286 16.09 44.16 -13.64
N HIS A 287 15.07 44.99 -13.36
CA HIS A 287 15.03 45.93 -12.24
C HIS A 287 14.32 45.33 -11.03
N LYS A 288 14.82 45.65 -9.84
CA LYS A 288 14.19 45.30 -8.56
C LYS A 288 13.57 46.54 -7.94
N HIS A 289 12.27 46.48 -7.67
CA HIS A 289 11.54 47.52 -6.97
C HIS A 289 11.38 47.15 -5.48
N ASP A 290 12.49 46.90 -4.79
CA ASP A 290 12.49 46.43 -3.38
C ASP A 290 11.71 47.37 -2.43
N ALA A 291 11.62 48.67 -2.75
CA ALA A 291 10.82 49.65 -2.01
C ALA A 291 9.31 49.34 -2.02
N TRP A 292 8.81 48.66 -3.05
CA TRP A 292 7.40 48.31 -3.21
C TRP A 292 7.02 46.98 -2.54
N HIS A 293 7.99 46.17 -2.09
CA HIS A 293 7.74 44.84 -1.52
C HIS A 293 6.80 44.89 -0.31
N GLY A 294 7.04 45.82 0.62
CA GLY A 294 6.18 45.95 1.80
C GLY A 294 4.78 46.42 1.43
N TYR A 295 4.64 47.52 0.69
CA TYR A 295 3.33 48.01 0.27
C TYR A 295 2.53 46.97 -0.53
N ALA A 296 3.16 46.25 -1.47
CA ALA A 296 2.52 45.18 -2.23
C ALA A 296 2.08 44.00 -1.34
N ALA A 297 2.90 43.61 -0.37
CA ALA A 297 2.51 42.58 0.60
C ALA A 297 1.29 43.02 1.44
N ALA A 298 1.26 44.28 1.86
CA ALA A 298 0.15 44.85 2.61
C ALA A 298 -1.14 44.93 1.78
N THR A 299 -1.07 45.33 0.51
CA THR A 299 -2.26 45.37 -0.37
C THR A 299 -2.84 43.99 -0.64
N ALA A 300 -1.98 42.99 -0.88
CA ALA A 300 -2.40 41.60 -1.05
C ALA A 300 -3.07 41.03 0.22
N ALA A 301 -2.48 41.31 1.38
CA ALA A 301 -3.01 40.86 2.66
C ALA A 301 -4.32 41.57 3.03
N ALA A 302 -4.45 42.86 2.73
CA ALA A 302 -5.69 43.61 2.92
C ALA A 302 -6.83 43.05 2.06
N TYR A 303 -6.54 42.70 0.79
CA TYR A 303 -7.51 42.04 -0.07
C TYR A 303 -7.92 40.65 0.46
N ALA A 304 -6.96 39.86 0.94
CA ALA A 304 -7.26 38.56 1.55
C ALA A 304 -8.17 38.69 2.80
N LYS A 305 -7.99 39.74 3.60
CA LYS A 305 -8.89 40.07 4.71
C LYS A 305 -10.31 40.45 4.25
N GLU A 306 -10.44 41.26 3.20
CA GLU A 306 -11.74 41.58 2.59
C GLU A 306 -12.43 40.33 2.04
N LEU A 307 -11.68 39.45 1.38
CA LEU A 307 -12.20 38.18 0.88
C LEU A 307 -12.81 37.33 2.00
N LEU A 308 -12.12 37.21 3.14
CA LEU A 308 -12.64 36.46 4.30
C LEU A 308 -13.87 37.12 4.94
N SER A 309 -13.99 38.45 4.86
CA SER A 309 -15.13 39.20 5.43
C SER A 309 -16.48 38.88 4.77
N VAL A 310 -16.47 38.48 3.49
CA VAL A 310 -17.68 38.11 2.74
C VAL A 310 -17.98 36.62 2.81
N MET A 311 -17.10 35.82 3.43
CA MET A 311 -17.26 34.38 3.56
C MET A 311 -18.03 34.03 4.83
N PRO A 312 -19.01 33.10 4.76
CA PRO A 312 -19.73 32.65 5.94
C PRO A 312 -18.79 31.88 6.88
N VAL A 313 -18.83 32.21 8.17
CA VAL A 313 -18.13 31.45 9.21
C VAL A 313 -18.94 30.18 9.49
N SER A 314 -18.34 29.01 9.25
CA SER A 314 -18.97 27.71 9.51
C SER A 314 -19.32 27.57 11.01
N GLN A 315 -20.61 27.63 11.35
CA GLN A 315 -21.12 27.56 12.74
C GLN A 315 -20.98 26.16 13.40
N HIS A 316 -20.33 25.21 12.75
CA HIS A 316 -20.25 23.82 13.18
C HIS A 316 -19.32 23.54 14.39
N HIS A 317 -18.63 24.54 14.95
CA HIS A 317 -17.71 24.33 16.09
C HIS A 317 -18.06 25.08 17.39
N MET A 318 -19.20 25.77 17.48
CA MET A 318 -19.67 26.35 18.76
C MET A 318 -20.84 25.57 19.42
N ALA A 319 -21.37 24.54 18.76
CA ALA A 319 -22.41 23.70 19.33
C ALA A 319 -22.07 22.22 19.11
N ALA A 320 -22.06 21.48 20.22
CA ALA A 320 -21.77 20.06 20.37
C ALA A 320 -20.27 19.70 20.39
N SER A 321 -19.82 19.39 21.60
CA SER A 321 -18.92 18.27 21.87
C SER A 321 -19.41 17.03 21.09
N ILE A 322 -18.98 16.90 19.84
CA ILE A 322 -18.98 15.63 19.13
C ILE A 322 -17.68 14.96 19.53
N ASP A 323 -17.86 13.79 20.12
CA ASP A 323 -16.85 12.84 20.56
C ASP A 323 -15.66 12.83 19.58
N THR A 324 -14.48 13.27 20.02
CA THR A 324 -13.18 13.25 19.30
C THR A 324 -12.75 11.83 18.86
N SER A 325 -13.61 10.84 19.08
CA SER A 325 -13.45 9.46 18.67
C SER A 325 -14.01 9.14 17.26
N GLN A 326 -14.71 10.07 16.59
CA GLN A 326 -15.23 9.87 15.22
C GLN A 326 -14.32 10.37 14.08
N GLU A 327 -13.42 11.33 14.32
CA GLU A 327 -12.48 11.84 13.30
C GLU A 327 -11.51 10.75 12.80
N ASN A 328 -11.15 9.79 13.66
CA ASN A 328 -10.29 8.64 13.32
C ASN A 328 -10.89 7.69 12.26
N TYR A 329 -12.15 7.89 11.88
CA TYR A 329 -12.84 7.06 10.90
C TYR A 329 -13.21 7.82 9.63
N HIS A 330 -12.78 9.08 9.47
CA HIS A 330 -13.06 9.80 8.24
C HIS A 330 -12.25 9.22 7.08
N THR A 331 -12.88 8.87 5.96
CA THR A 331 -12.17 8.40 4.74
C THR A 331 -12.70 9.15 3.52
N PRO A 332 -11.83 9.81 2.71
CA PRO A 332 -12.29 10.56 1.54
C PRO A 332 -13.07 9.68 0.56
N PHE A 333 -14.25 10.15 0.15
CA PHE A 333 -15.02 9.47 -0.89
C PHE A 333 -14.31 9.61 -2.25
N GLN A 334 -13.83 8.50 -2.80
CA GLN A 334 -13.20 8.47 -4.12
C GLN A 334 -14.27 8.40 -5.23
N LEU A 335 -14.30 9.43 -6.07
CA LEU A 335 -15.27 9.59 -7.16
C LEU A 335 -14.90 8.81 -8.43
N THR A 336 -13.77 8.12 -8.42
CA THR A 336 -13.12 7.60 -9.62
C THR A 336 -13.82 6.35 -10.17
N ASP A 337 -14.60 5.61 -9.39
CA ASP A 337 -15.27 4.35 -9.80
C ASP A 337 -16.77 4.53 -10.11
N VAL A 338 -17.28 5.76 -10.09
CA VAL A 338 -18.71 6.03 -10.28
C VAL A 338 -18.91 6.93 -11.50
N PRO A 339 -19.59 6.48 -12.58
CA PRO A 339 -19.85 7.31 -13.75
C PRO A 339 -20.60 8.60 -13.39
N THR A 340 -20.25 9.71 -14.02
CA THR A 340 -20.97 10.98 -13.84
C THR A 340 -21.96 11.12 -14.99
N ILE A 341 -23.26 11.15 -14.68
CA ILE A 341 -24.29 11.42 -15.69
C ILE A 341 -24.61 12.90 -15.63
N SER A 342 -24.52 13.59 -16.77
CA SER A 342 -24.81 15.03 -16.90
C SER A 342 -26.30 15.35 -16.69
N ASN A 343 -27.21 14.45 -17.05
CA ASN A 343 -28.66 14.68 -17.06
C ASN A 343 -29.40 13.70 -16.11
N PHE A 344 -29.25 13.87 -14.80
CA PHE A 344 -30.01 13.10 -13.79
C PHE A 344 -31.29 13.87 -13.39
N VAL A 345 -32.48 13.29 -13.64
CA VAL A 345 -33.79 13.98 -13.52
C VAL A 345 -34.78 13.15 -12.70
N GLY A 346 -35.69 13.81 -11.96
CA GLY A 346 -36.94 13.22 -11.48
C GLY A 346 -36.87 12.28 -10.27
N ARG A 347 -35.83 12.41 -9.43
CA ARG A 347 -35.59 11.50 -8.29
C ARG A 347 -35.50 12.19 -6.93
N ASP A 348 -35.86 13.46 -6.81
CA ASP A 348 -35.74 14.24 -5.57
C ASP A 348 -36.57 13.67 -4.41
N VAL A 349 -37.73 13.09 -4.71
CA VAL A 349 -38.57 12.42 -3.71
C VAL A 349 -37.85 11.20 -3.14
N TYR A 350 -37.16 10.43 -3.98
CA TYR A 350 -36.41 9.25 -3.56
C TYR A 350 -35.16 9.64 -2.76
N LEU A 351 -34.43 10.66 -3.19
CA LEU A 351 -33.27 11.19 -2.46
C LEU A 351 -33.66 11.68 -1.07
N ARG A 352 -34.77 12.43 -0.94
CA ARG A 352 -35.29 12.86 0.37
C ARG A 352 -35.66 11.68 1.27
N LYS A 353 -36.34 10.65 0.74
CA LYS A 353 -36.68 9.44 1.50
C LYS A 353 -35.43 8.66 1.95
N LEU A 354 -34.43 8.52 1.08
CA LEU A 354 -33.15 7.92 1.44
C LEU A 354 -32.48 8.69 2.56
N TRP A 355 -32.50 10.03 2.50
CA TRP A 355 -31.93 10.88 3.55
C TRP A 355 -32.67 10.74 4.89
N GLU A 356 -34.00 10.71 4.87
CA GLU A 356 -34.81 10.51 6.09
C GLU A 356 -34.45 9.22 6.84
N ILE A 357 -34.13 8.16 6.10
CA ILE A 357 -33.77 6.84 6.65
C ILE A 357 -32.29 6.76 7.04
N LEU A 358 -31.39 7.16 6.14
CA LEU A 358 -29.95 6.87 6.22
C LEU A 358 -29.14 7.96 6.90
N ARG A 359 -29.71 9.17 7.15
CA ARG A 359 -28.99 10.26 7.81
C ARG A 359 -28.31 9.78 9.10
N PRO A 360 -27.04 10.13 9.35
CA PRO A 360 -26.40 9.87 10.63
C PRO A 360 -27.20 10.54 11.77
N ASN A 361 -27.47 9.81 12.84
CA ASN A 361 -28.17 10.35 14.01
C ASN A 361 -27.65 9.68 15.29
N LYS A 362 -28.05 10.20 16.46
CA LYS A 362 -27.57 9.71 17.78
C LYS A 362 -28.02 8.28 18.12
N VAL A 363 -28.92 7.68 17.35
CA VAL A 363 -29.43 6.32 17.59
C VAL A 363 -28.49 5.32 16.93
N LYS A 364 -27.82 4.50 17.74
CA LYS A 364 -26.92 3.42 17.31
C LYS A 364 -27.72 2.18 16.89
N ALA A 365 -28.55 2.31 15.86
CA ALA A 365 -29.25 1.20 15.21
C ALA A 365 -28.84 1.15 13.73
N ARG A 366 -28.67 -0.05 13.16
CA ARG A 366 -28.26 -0.21 11.76
C ARG A 366 -29.38 0.23 10.82
N LYS A 367 -29.07 1.11 9.88
CA LYS A 367 -30.02 1.61 8.86
C LYS A 367 -29.70 0.94 7.53
N GLY A 368 -30.65 0.18 6.99
CA GLY A 368 -30.47 -0.50 5.71
C GLY A 368 -31.61 -0.19 4.76
N VAL A 369 -31.28 0.19 3.53
CA VAL A 369 -32.24 0.35 2.43
C VAL A 369 -31.86 -0.55 1.27
N VAL A 370 -32.83 -1.32 0.78
CA VAL A 370 -32.69 -2.14 -0.42
C VAL A 370 -33.43 -1.44 -1.56
N ILE A 371 -32.68 -0.81 -2.47
CA ILE A 371 -33.22 -0.21 -3.70
C ILE A 371 -33.36 -1.32 -4.73
N HIS A 372 -34.59 -1.71 -5.03
CA HIS A 372 -34.86 -2.80 -5.98
C HIS A 372 -35.75 -2.37 -7.14
N GLY A 373 -35.56 -3.02 -8.29
CA GLY A 373 -36.29 -2.74 -9.51
C GLY A 373 -35.60 -3.34 -10.74
N MET A 374 -36.29 -3.33 -11.88
CA MET A 374 -35.77 -3.82 -13.16
C MET A 374 -34.46 -3.10 -13.59
N GLY A 375 -33.71 -3.73 -14.50
CA GLY A 375 -32.52 -3.12 -15.13
C GLY A 375 -32.88 -1.80 -15.84
N GLY A 376 -31.98 -0.81 -15.81
CA GLY A 376 -32.17 0.46 -16.53
C GLY A 376 -33.02 1.53 -15.82
N LEU A 377 -33.54 1.28 -14.62
CA LEU A 377 -34.32 2.25 -13.82
C LEU A 377 -33.50 3.35 -13.12
N GLY A 378 -32.17 3.24 -13.12
CA GLY A 378 -31.27 4.19 -12.47
C GLY A 378 -31.00 3.91 -10.99
N LYS A 379 -31.06 2.64 -10.53
CA LYS A 379 -30.79 2.27 -9.12
C LYS A 379 -29.37 2.66 -8.67
N THR A 380 -28.38 2.20 -9.43
CA THR A 380 -26.96 2.54 -9.27
C THR A 380 -26.75 4.06 -9.30
N GLN A 381 -27.43 4.74 -10.23
CA GLN A 381 -27.32 6.20 -10.38
C GLN A 381 -27.96 6.96 -9.22
N LEU A 382 -29.07 6.48 -8.67
CA LEU A 382 -29.69 7.05 -7.47
C LEU A 382 -28.77 6.90 -6.24
N ALA A 383 -28.17 5.72 -6.04
CA ALA A 383 -27.22 5.49 -4.95
C ALA A 383 -25.94 6.34 -5.10
N ALA A 384 -25.41 6.44 -6.33
CA ALA A 384 -24.29 7.30 -6.67
C ALA A 384 -24.57 8.78 -6.43
N HIS A 385 -25.74 9.26 -6.86
CA HIS A 385 -26.13 10.66 -6.67
C HIS A 385 -26.36 10.98 -5.18
N PHE A 386 -26.95 10.05 -4.42
CA PHE A 386 -27.08 10.16 -2.97
C PHE A 386 -25.72 10.25 -2.28
N ALA A 387 -24.78 9.35 -2.62
CA ALA A 387 -23.42 9.35 -2.08
C ALA A 387 -22.69 10.67 -2.37
N ARG A 388 -22.82 11.21 -3.59
CA ARG A 388 -22.22 12.49 -3.97
C ARG A 388 -22.80 13.68 -3.22
N MET A 389 -24.13 13.70 -3.07
CA MET A 389 -24.86 14.76 -2.37
C MET A 389 -24.49 14.80 -0.87
N HIS A 390 -24.27 13.63 -0.26
CA HIS A 390 -24.03 13.47 1.17
C HIS A 390 -22.61 13.04 1.53
N LYS A 391 -21.65 13.29 0.64
CA LYS A 391 -20.25 12.85 0.82
C LYS A 391 -19.56 13.43 2.06
N GLU A 392 -20.05 14.57 2.55
CA GLU A 392 -19.55 15.28 3.74
C GLU A 392 -20.37 14.96 4.99
N ASP A 393 -21.54 14.33 4.84
CA ASP A 393 -22.43 14.00 5.95
C ASP A 393 -22.04 12.69 6.64
N PHE A 394 -21.41 11.75 5.92
CA PHE A 394 -20.93 10.47 6.44
C PHE A 394 -19.43 10.52 6.71
N THR A 395 -18.95 9.83 7.76
CA THR A 395 -17.51 9.73 8.05
C THR A 395 -16.79 8.97 6.94
N SER A 396 -17.43 7.94 6.37
CA SER A 396 -16.86 7.14 5.29
C SER A 396 -17.95 6.74 4.33
N ILE A 397 -17.65 6.73 3.03
CA ILE A 397 -18.53 6.12 2.02
C ILE A 397 -17.71 5.11 1.24
N PHE A 398 -18.16 3.85 1.25
CA PHE A 398 -17.53 2.77 0.49
C PHE A 398 -18.49 2.22 -0.54
N TRP A 399 -18.00 2.11 -1.78
CA TRP A 399 -18.69 1.51 -2.90
C TRP A 399 -18.17 0.08 -3.12
N LEU A 400 -19.06 -0.91 -3.05
CA LEU A 400 -18.73 -2.32 -3.17
C LEU A 400 -19.50 -2.95 -4.35
N HIS A 401 -18.80 -3.65 -5.23
CA HIS A 401 -19.41 -4.35 -6.35
C HIS A 401 -19.92 -5.73 -5.88
N GLY A 402 -21.25 -5.88 -5.83
CA GLY A 402 -21.95 -7.00 -5.22
C GLY A 402 -22.35 -8.15 -6.13
N LYS A 403 -21.91 -8.14 -7.40
CA LYS A 403 -22.34 -9.09 -8.43
C LYS A 403 -22.03 -10.55 -8.08
N ASP A 404 -20.82 -10.81 -7.60
CA ASP A 404 -20.39 -12.12 -7.14
C ASP A 404 -19.37 -12.00 -5.99
N GLU A 405 -19.06 -13.13 -5.36
CA GLU A 405 -18.11 -13.21 -4.24
C GLU A 405 -16.71 -12.68 -4.62
N THR A 406 -16.27 -12.83 -5.87
CA THR A 406 -14.95 -12.33 -6.30
C THR A 406 -14.93 -10.80 -6.34
N SER A 407 -15.97 -10.17 -6.90
CA SER A 407 -16.10 -8.71 -6.96
C SER A 407 -16.26 -8.08 -5.58
N LEU A 408 -17.02 -8.73 -4.69
CA LEU A 408 -17.15 -8.31 -3.29
C LEU A 408 -15.79 -8.32 -2.60
N ASN A 409 -15.06 -9.41 -2.77
CA ASN A 409 -13.75 -9.56 -2.16
C ASN A 409 -12.72 -8.55 -2.67
N ALA A 410 -12.69 -8.27 -3.97
CA ALA A 410 -11.83 -7.23 -4.53
C ALA A 410 -12.18 -5.85 -3.96
N SER A 411 -13.48 -5.55 -3.86
CA SER A 411 -13.97 -4.29 -3.28
C SER A 411 -13.61 -4.16 -1.79
N PHE A 412 -13.68 -5.26 -1.03
CA PHE A 412 -13.26 -5.28 0.37
C PHE A 412 -11.73 -5.21 0.54
N ALA A 413 -10.95 -5.77 -0.37
CA ALA A 413 -9.49 -5.62 -0.35
C ALA A 413 -9.08 -4.16 -0.56
N ASP A 414 -9.73 -3.48 -1.51
CA ASP A 414 -9.56 -2.04 -1.75
C ASP A 414 -10.00 -1.18 -0.56
N LEU A 415 -11.16 -1.48 0.04
CA LEU A 415 -11.62 -0.84 1.28
C LEU A 415 -10.56 -0.95 2.39
N VAL A 416 -9.97 -2.15 2.59
CA VAL A 416 -8.94 -2.37 3.62
C VAL A 416 -7.68 -1.56 3.34
N VAL A 417 -7.27 -1.40 2.07
CA VAL A 417 -6.14 -0.52 1.70
C VAL A 417 -6.45 0.92 2.07
N ARG A 418 -7.62 1.43 1.66
CA ARG A 418 -8.05 2.81 1.95
C ARG A 418 -8.14 3.13 3.43
N VAL A 419 -8.66 2.19 4.23
CA VAL A 419 -8.73 2.33 5.69
C VAL A 419 -7.33 2.27 6.32
N ARG A 420 -6.39 1.51 5.75
CA ARG A 420 -5.03 1.36 6.26
C ARG A 420 -4.18 2.61 6.05
N ASP A 421 -4.32 3.28 4.92
CA ASP A 421 -3.57 4.52 4.61
C ASP A 421 -3.94 5.67 5.57
N MET A 422 -5.13 5.61 6.17
CA MET A 422 -5.62 6.61 7.14
C MET A 422 -5.47 6.16 8.61
N ALA A 423 -5.51 4.86 8.93
CA ALA A 423 -5.41 4.33 10.30
C ALA A 423 -3.97 4.16 10.81
N ALA A 424 -2.97 4.71 10.12
CA ALA A 424 -1.55 4.63 10.49
C ALA A 424 -1.17 5.44 11.76
N THR A 425 -2.14 6.05 12.44
CA THR A 425 -1.97 6.81 13.69
C THR A 425 -2.30 6.01 14.96
N ASP A 426 -2.97 4.84 14.88
CA ASP A 426 -3.26 4.00 16.05
C ASP A 426 -2.37 2.74 16.09
N SER A 427 -1.41 2.75 17.02
CA SER A 427 -0.26 1.85 17.14
C SER A 427 -0.55 0.42 17.66
N THR A 428 -1.76 -0.13 17.54
CA THR A 428 -2.08 -1.40 18.25
C THR A 428 -2.69 -2.55 17.44
N HIS A 429 -3.03 -2.41 16.15
CA HIS A 429 -3.61 -3.54 15.41
C HIS A 429 -3.20 -3.61 13.94
N HIS A 430 -1.93 -3.93 13.69
CA HIS A 430 -1.46 -4.32 12.36
C HIS A 430 -1.36 -5.85 12.24
N HIS A 431 -2.38 -6.48 11.67
CA HIS A 431 -2.27 -7.84 11.13
C HIS A 431 -2.03 -7.80 9.61
N SER A 432 -1.30 -8.76 9.08
CA SER A 432 -0.83 -8.85 7.69
C SER A 432 -1.94 -9.08 6.64
N MET A 433 -1.74 -8.56 5.42
CA MET A 433 -2.56 -8.83 4.23
C MET A 433 -2.11 -10.13 3.51
N GLN A 434 -2.25 -11.28 4.17
CA GLN A 434 -1.92 -12.59 3.57
C GLN A 434 -3.00 -13.66 3.81
N GLY A 435 -4.23 -13.26 4.14
CA GLY A 435 -5.37 -14.17 4.01
C GLY A 435 -6.06 -13.87 2.70
N GLY A 436 -6.46 -14.92 1.99
CA GLY A 436 -7.24 -14.79 0.78
C GLY A 436 -8.53 -13.95 0.95
N PRO A 437 -9.28 -13.79 -0.15
CA PRO A 437 -10.47 -12.95 -0.27
C PRO A 437 -11.36 -12.83 1.01
N PRO A 438 -11.70 -13.92 1.74
CA PRO A 438 -12.57 -13.87 2.93
C PRO A 438 -11.97 -13.16 4.17
N LEU A 439 -10.65 -13.05 4.29
CA LEU A 439 -10.01 -12.41 5.45
C LEU A 439 -10.06 -10.88 5.36
N CYS A 440 -9.90 -10.31 4.17
CA CYS A 440 -10.02 -8.87 3.93
C CYS A 440 -11.44 -8.38 4.26
N ALA A 441 -12.46 -9.10 3.80
CA ALA A 441 -13.85 -8.82 4.14
C ALA A 441 -14.09 -8.88 5.66
N LYS A 442 -13.66 -9.95 6.35
CA LYS A 442 -13.77 -10.04 7.81
C LYS A 442 -13.13 -8.86 8.56
N ARG A 443 -12.00 -8.35 8.06
CA ARG A 443 -11.29 -7.20 8.67
C ARG A 443 -12.00 -5.89 8.43
N ALA A 444 -12.43 -5.63 7.21
CA ALA A 444 -13.26 -4.47 6.87
C ALA A 444 -14.53 -4.43 7.71
N LEU A 445 -15.25 -5.56 7.77
CA LEU A 445 -16.46 -5.70 8.57
C LEU A 445 -16.19 -5.52 10.07
N LYS A 446 -15.05 -6.00 10.59
CA LYS A 446 -14.64 -5.76 11.98
C LYS A 446 -14.34 -4.28 12.25
N TRP A 447 -13.71 -3.57 11.31
CA TRP A 447 -13.44 -2.13 11.44
C TRP A 447 -14.73 -1.31 11.41
N LEU A 448 -15.65 -1.64 10.49
CA LEU A 448 -17.00 -1.05 10.44
C LEU A 448 -17.80 -1.35 11.72
N SER A 449 -17.53 -2.49 12.37
CA SER A 449 -18.23 -2.93 13.58
C SER A 449 -17.71 -2.33 14.90
N LYS A 450 -16.74 -1.40 14.87
CA LYS A 450 -16.21 -0.75 16.10
C LYS A 450 -17.28 0.16 16.73
N GLN A 451 -17.41 0.16 18.06
CA GLN A 451 -18.49 0.86 18.77
C GLN A 451 -18.52 2.40 18.60
N ASN A 452 -17.38 3.01 18.25
CA ASN A 452 -17.24 4.43 17.95
C ASN A 452 -17.28 4.75 16.43
N ASN A 453 -17.34 3.73 15.57
CA ASN A 453 -17.40 3.87 14.11
C ASN A 453 -18.83 3.65 13.61
N ALA A 454 -19.70 4.67 13.76
CA ALA A 454 -21.13 4.57 13.43
C ALA A 454 -21.56 5.46 12.24
N GLY A 455 -20.67 6.32 11.75
CA GLY A 455 -20.98 7.37 10.76
C GLY A 455 -20.77 6.97 9.31
N TRP A 456 -20.50 5.70 9.02
CA TRP A 456 -20.19 5.22 7.66
C TRP A 456 -21.44 4.86 6.85
N LEU A 457 -21.31 4.94 5.53
CA LEU A 457 -22.24 4.47 4.51
C LEU A 457 -21.58 3.40 3.65
N LEU A 458 -22.22 2.23 3.55
CA LEU A 458 -21.78 1.12 2.71
C LEU A 458 -22.77 0.89 1.57
N ILE A 459 -22.31 0.99 0.32
CA ILE A 459 -23.15 0.83 -0.87
C ILE A 459 -22.74 -0.46 -1.57
N TYR A 460 -23.63 -1.45 -1.59
CA TYR A 460 -23.47 -2.67 -2.38
C TYR A 460 -24.23 -2.50 -3.69
N ASP A 461 -23.52 -2.42 -4.80
CA ASP A 461 -24.09 -2.23 -6.13
C ASP A 461 -24.23 -3.57 -6.89
N ASP A 462 -25.36 -3.74 -7.58
CA ASP A 462 -25.68 -4.88 -8.46
C ASP A 462 -25.62 -6.26 -7.76
N VAL A 463 -26.23 -6.39 -6.57
CA VAL A 463 -26.28 -7.66 -5.84
C VAL A 463 -27.26 -8.64 -6.48
N GLU A 464 -26.76 -9.77 -6.98
CA GLU A 464 -27.58 -10.83 -7.59
C GLU A 464 -27.70 -12.11 -6.73
N ALA A 465 -26.81 -12.33 -5.75
CA ALA A 465 -26.75 -13.57 -4.95
C ALA A 465 -27.56 -13.50 -3.62
N PRO A 466 -28.13 -14.63 -3.13
CA PRO A 466 -29.00 -14.64 -1.95
C PRO A 466 -28.30 -14.56 -0.58
N ASP A 467 -26.99 -14.86 -0.47
CA ASP A 467 -26.27 -14.86 0.82
C ASP A 467 -25.44 -13.58 1.05
N ILE A 468 -26.05 -12.40 0.93
CA ILE A 468 -25.38 -11.14 1.32
C ILE A 468 -25.20 -11.04 2.85
N LYS A 469 -25.95 -11.82 3.64
CA LYS A 469 -25.99 -11.74 5.11
C LYS A 469 -24.61 -11.98 5.73
N SER A 470 -23.81 -12.89 5.16
CA SER A 470 -22.44 -13.18 5.59
C SER A 470 -21.44 -12.05 5.29
N TRP A 471 -21.83 -11.08 4.45
CA TRP A 471 -21.02 -9.93 4.01
C TRP A 471 -21.42 -8.61 4.64
N LEU A 472 -22.39 -8.59 5.55
CA LEU A 472 -22.81 -7.40 6.28
C LEU A 472 -22.04 -7.26 7.61
N PRO A 473 -21.80 -6.02 8.11
CA PRO A 473 -21.19 -5.83 9.42
C PRO A 473 -22.07 -6.44 10.52
N THR A 474 -21.44 -7.05 11.52
CA THR A 474 -22.14 -7.67 12.67
C THR A 474 -22.65 -6.64 13.66
N ALA A 475 -22.18 -5.39 13.57
CA ALA A 475 -22.66 -4.31 14.43
C ALA A 475 -24.04 -3.79 14.04
N ASP A 476 -24.76 -3.31 15.05
CA ASP A 476 -26.10 -2.73 14.93
C ASP A 476 -26.03 -1.20 14.75
N HIS A 477 -25.13 -0.71 13.91
CA HIS A 477 -25.01 0.73 13.59
C HIS A 477 -24.47 0.90 12.15
N GLY A 478 -24.35 2.15 11.70
CA GLY A 478 -23.98 2.49 10.33
C GLY A 478 -25.14 2.41 9.33
N SER A 479 -24.87 2.84 8.10
CA SER A 479 -25.86 2.96 7.03
C SER A 479 -25.49 2.11 5.83
N ILE A 480 -26.48 1.42 5.25
CA ILE A 480 -26.28 0.48 4.15
C ILE A 480 -27.29 0.76 3.03
N ILE A 481 -26.81 0.86 1.80
CA ILE A 481 -27.61 0.83 0.58
C ILE A 481 -27.27 -0.44 -0.18
N ILE A 482 -28.28 -1.18 -0.61
CA ILE A 482 -28.12 -2.31 -1.53
C ILE A 482 -28.91 -2.01 -2.79
N THR A 483 -28.28 -2.06 -3.96
CA THR A 483 -28.99 -2.04 -5.25
C THR A 483 -29.11 -3.48 -5.77
N THR A 484 -30.32 -3.90 -6.15
CA THR A 484 -30.56 -5.26 -6.64
C THR A 484 -31.74 -5.33 -7.61
N ARG A 485 -31.82 -6.41 -8.39
CA ARG A 485 -33.01 -6.75 -9.20
C ARG A 485 -34.02 -7.58 -8.40
N SER A 486 -33.61 -8.21 -7.30
CA SER A 486 -34.46 -9.12 -6.52
C SER A 486 -35.08 -8.43 -5.29
N PRO A 487 -36.41 -8.42 -5.14
CA PRO A 487 -37.07 -7.88 -3.93
C PRO A 487 -36.87 -8.76 -2.69
N GLN A 488 -36.43 -10.02 -2.85
CA GLN A 488 -36.31 -11.01 -1.78
C GLN A 488 -35.17 -10.70 -0.80
N LEU A 489 -34.22 -9.82 -1.18
CA LEU A 489 -33.08 -9.44 -0.35
C LEU A 489 -33.44 -8.48 0.82
N ALA A 490 -34.70 -8.06 0.92
CA ALA A 490 -35.14 -7.04 1.89
C ALA A 490 -35.40 -7.56 3.31
N GLU A 491 -35.20 -8.85 3.61
CA GLU A 491 -35.39 -9.38 4.97
C GLU A 491 -34.49 -8.67 6.00
N GLY A 492 -35.09 -7.82 6.85
CA GLY A 492 -34.39 -7.07 7.90
C GLY A 492 -33.90 -5.67 7.49
N MET A 493 -34.26 -5.18 6.28
CA MET A 493 -33.98 -3.82 5.79
C MET A 493 -35.24 -3.20 5.16
N ILE A 494 -35.24 -1.88 4.95
CA ILE A 494 -36.36 -1.20 4.30
C ILE A 494 -36.26 -1.41 2.78
N ALA A 495 -37.18 -2.18 2.21
CA ALA A 495 -37.34 -2.28 0.76
C ALA A 495 -37.84 -0.95 0.18
N HIS A 496 -37.09 -0.40 -0.77
CA HIS A 496 -37.48 0.78 -1.53
C HIS A 496 -37.60 0.45 -3.02
N PRO A 497 -38.81 0.14 -3.52
CA PRO A 497 -39.02 -0.13 -4.93
C PRO A 497 -38.84 1.16 -5.74
N LEU A 498 -37.94 1.12 -6.73
CA LEU A 498 -37.76 2.21 -7.65
C LEU A 498 -38.78 2.09 -8.79
N THR A 499 -39.62 3.10 -8.97
CA THR A 499 -40.59 3.14 -10.08
C THR A 499 -39.98 3.81 -11.31
N PRO A 500 -40.60 3.67 -12.49
CA PRO A 500 -40.36 4.55 -13.62
C PRO A 500 -40.35 6.05 -13.27
N LEU A 501 -39.69 6.85 -14.11
CA LEU A 501 -39.74 8.31 -14.01
C LEU A 501 -41.17 8.82 -14.20
N PRO A 502 -41.57 9.85 -13.43
CA PRO A 502 -42.76 10.62 -13.71
C PRO A 502 -42.74 11.17 -15.14
N PHE A 503 -43.93 11.42 -15.68
CA PHE A 503 -44.10 11.80 -17.07
C PHE A 503 -43.33 13.06 -17.47
N GLU A 504 -43.37 14.11 -16.64
CA GLU A 504 -42.69 15.38 -16.90
C GLU A 504 -41.16 15.19 -16.98
N ASP A 505 -40.59 14.42 -16.05
CA ASP A 505 -39.16 14.09 -16.01
C ASP A 505 -38.74 13.19 -17.19
N ALA A 506 -39.64 12.28 -17.60
CA ALA A 506 -39.41 11.39 -18.74
C ALA A 506 -39.37 12.17 -20.06
N LEU A 507 -40.21 13.20 -20.22
CA LEU A 507 -40.18 14.10 -21.37
C LEU A 507 -38.89 14.92 -21.38
N GLN A 508 -38.49 15.49 -20.24
CA GLN A 508 -37.25 16.26 -20.14
C GLN A 508 -36.03 15.44 -20.57
N LEU A 509 -35.95 14.17 -20.13
CA LEU A 509 -34.87 13.27 -20.51
C LEU A 509 -34.91 12.87 -22.00
N LEU A 510 -36.10 12.76 -22.59
CA LEU A 510 -36.30 12.46 -24.02
C LEU A 510 -35.96 13.65 -24.93
N THR A 511 -36.16 14.90 -24.47
CA THR A 511 -35.95 16.11 -25.29
C THR A 511 -34.60 16.81 -25.07
N GLY A 512 -33.87 16.50 -24.00
CA GLY A 512 -32.55 17.09 -23.66
C GLY A 512 -32.62 18.47 -22.97
N GLU A 513 -31.46 19.03 -22.58
CA GLU A 513 -31.31 20.40 -22.03
C GLU A 513 -31.05 21.46 -23.12
N PRO A 514 -31.46 22.73 -22.92
CA PRO A 514 -31.36 23.79 -23.92
C PRO A 514 -29.92 24.25 -24.14
N GLY A 515 -29.33 23.88 -25.28
CA GLY A 515 -28.06 24.44 -25.75
C GLY A 515 -28.23 25.86 -26.32
N PRO A 516 -27.18 26.71 -26.32
CA PRO A 516 -27.29 28.13 -26.69
C PRO A 516 -27.50 28.43 -28.19
N ARG A 517 -27.71 27.43 -29.07
CA ARG A 517 -27.66 27.65 -30.53
C ARG A 517 -28.67 26.92 -31.42
N ASP A 518 -29.64 26.15 -30.92
CA ASP A 518 -30.59 25.44 -31.80
C ASP A 518 -32.03 25.96 -31.70
N SER A 519 -32.48 26.60 -32.78
CA SER A 519 -33.84 27.11 -33.00
C SER A 519 -34.90 26.01 -33.24
N THR A 520 -34.52 24.74 -33.12
CA THR A 520 -35.44 23.58 -33.15
C THR A 520 -36.12 23.30 -31.81
N TYR A 521 -35.70 23.99 -30.74
CA TYR A 521 -36.25 23.87 -29.38
C TYR A 521 -37.77 24.11 -29.28
N GLY A 522 -38.35 24.83 -30.23
CA GLY A 522 -39.78 25.14 -30.26
C GLY A 522 -40.71 24.03 -30.78
N ARG A 523 -40.23 22.87 -31.24
CA ARG A 523 -41.10 21.85 -31.89
C ARG A 523 -41.59 20.71 -30.99
N CYS A 524 -40.92 20.39 -29.88
CA CYS A 524 -41.26 19.20 -29.08
C CYS A 524 -42.05 19.47 -27.78
N GLN A 525 -42.17 20.73 -27.33
CA GLN A 525 -42.84 21.05 -26.06
C GLN A 525 -44.37 20.85 -26.07
N ASN A 526 -44.99 20.53 -27.22
CA ASN A 526 -46.44 20.33 -27.34
C ASN A 526 -46.85 19.25 -28.39
N ASP A 527 -46.01 18.24 -28.65
CA ASP A 527 -46.34 17.14 -29.60
C ASP A 527 -47.02 15.95 -28.87
N PRO A 528 -48.27 15.56 -29.18
CA PRO A 528 -48.92 14.37 -28.61
C PRO A 528 -48.12 13.07 -28.79
N SER A 529 -47.22 13.06 -29.78
CA SER A 529 -46.39 11.91 -30.11
C SER A 529 -45.18 11.75 -29.17
N SER A 530 -44.63 12.85 -28.62
CA SER A 530 -43.58 12.78 -27.59
C SER A 530 -44.15 12.24 -26.28
N GLU A 531 -45.39 12.63 -25.97
CA GLU A 531 -46.18 12.08 -24.86
C GLU A 531 -46.44 10.58 -25.05
N ALA A 532 -46.91 10.17 -26.23
CA ALA A 532 -47.17 8.77 -26.54
C ALA A 532 -45.88 7.93 -26.49
N LEU A 533 -44.74 8.48 -26.92
CA LEU A 533 -43.45 7.82 -26.87
C LEU A 533 -42.91 7.67 -25.44
N ALA A 534 -42.96 8.73 -24.62
CA ALA A 534 -42.55 8.65 -23.21
C ALA A 534 -43.41 7.64 -22.42
N LYS A 535 -44.72 7.61 -22.68
CA LYS A 535 -45.63 6.59 -22.15
C LYS A 535 -45.25 5.19 -22.63
N ARG A 536 -44.93 5.03 -23.92
CA ARG A 536 -44.55 3.73 -24.51
C ARG A 536 -43.24 3.18 -23.95
N LEU A 537 -42.26 4.04 -23.67
CA LEU A 537 -40.98 3.69 -23.04
C LEU A 537 -41.09 3.47 -21.52
N HIS A 538 -42.31 3.55 -20.97
CA HIS A 538 -42.64 3.30 -19.56
C HIS A 538 -41.75 4.08 -18.59
N GLY A 539 -41.34 5.31 -18.92
CA GLY A 539 -40.53 6.14 -18.03
C GLY A 539 -39.16 5.55 -17.65
N LEU A 540 -38.61 4.61 -18.44
CA LEU A 540 -37.32 3.97 -18.16
C LEU A 540 -36.16 4.91 -18.57
N PRO A 541 -35.35 5.43 -17.64
CA PRO A 541 -34.33 6.43 -17.94
C PRO A 541 -33.38 6.04 -19.06
N LEU A 542 -32.87 4.80 -19.05
CA LEU A 542 -31.96 4.31 -20.08
C LEU A 542 -32.63 4.25 -21.46
N ALA A 543 -33.89 3.82 -21.54
CA ALA A 543 -34.63 3.74 -22.81
C ALA A 543 -34.93 5.13 -23.38
N LEU A 544 -35.29 6.08 -22.50
CA LEU A 544 -35.58 7.46 -22.85
C LEU A 544 -34.33 8.19 -23.36
N ALA A 545 -33.18 8.00 -22.70
CA ALA A 545 -31.91 8.58 -23.14
C ALA A 545 -31.51 8.09 -24.53
N LEU A 546 -31.63 6.78 -24.79
CA LEU A 546 -31.33 6.20 -26.10
C LEU A 546 -32.27 6.71 -27.20
N ALA A 547 -33.58 6.73 -26.94
CA ALA A 547 -34.56 7.25 -27.88
C ALA A 547 -34.35 8.75 -28.15
N GLY A 548 -34.09 9.55 -27.12
CA GLY A 548 -33.81 10.98 -27.24
C GLY A 548 -32.56 11.27 -28.08
N SER A 549 -31.46 10.56 -27.81
CA SER A 549 -30.23 10.67 -28.59
C SER A 549 -30.43 10.27 -30.05
N TYR A 550 -31.14 9.17 -30.34
CA TYR A 550 -31.49 8.77 -31.71
C TYR A 550 -32.29 9.85 -32.43
N ILE A 551 -33.35 10.37 -31.80
CA ILE A 551 -34.24 11.41 -32.34
C ILE A 551 -33.44 12.66 -32.67
N HIS A 552 -32.61 13.13 -31.73
CA HIS A 552 -31.77 14.30 -31.91
C HIS A 552 -30.75 14.10 -33.05
N ARG A 553 -30.09 12.93 -33.09
CA ARG A 553 -29.06 12.63 -34.09
C ARG A 553 -29.59 12.46 -35.51
N THR A 554 -30.73 11.81 -35.66
CA THR A 554 -31.36 11.55 -36.97
C THR A 554 -32.24 12.70 -37.44
N GLY A 555 -32.53 13.68 -36.58
CA GLY A 555 -33.51 14.74 -36.83
C GLY A 555 -34.94 14.22 -37.00
N MET A 556 -35.20 12.97 -36.57
CA MET A 556 -36.49 12.31 -36.70
C MET A 556 -37.51 12.92 -35.73
N SER A 557 -38.79 13.02 -36.12
CA SER A 557 -39.84 13.45 -35.18
C SER A 557 -40.19 12.34 -34.19
N CYS A 558 -40.70 12.70 -33.01
CA CYS A 558 -41.19 11.73 -32.02
C CYS A 558 -42.28 10.80 -32.61
N SER A 559 -43.16 11.33 -33.47
CA SER A 559 -44.18 10.55 -34.19
C SER A 559 -43.58 9.45 -35.08
N LYS A 560 -42.56 9.79 -35.88
CA LYS A 560 -41.93 8.86 -36.80
C LYS A 560 -41.07 7.82 -36.07
N TYR A 561 -40.41 8.23 -34.98
CA TYR A 561 -39.70 7.29 -34.10
C TYR A 561 -40.66 6.31 -33.44
N LEU A 562 -41.82 6.78 -32.96
CA LEU A 562 -42.84 5.93 -32.36
C LEU A 562 -43.41 4.91 -33.36
N GLU A 563 -43.62 5.30 -34.62
CA GLU A 563 -44.05 4.39 -35.69
C GLU A 563 -42.98 3.32 -35.98
N TYR A 564 -41.71 3.73 -36.08
CA TYR A 564 -40.58 2.82 -36.26
C TYR A 564 -40.45 1.83 -35.09
N TYR A 565 -40.54 2.36 -33.86
CA TYR A 565 -40.55 1.59 -32.63
C TYR A 565 -41.69 0.56 -32.61
N GLN A 566 -42.91 0.95 -33.01
CA GLN A 566 -44.07 0.06 -33.06
C GLN A 566 -43.89 -1.05 -34.10
N ARG A 567 -43.28 -0.76 -35.24
CA ARG A 567 -42.99 -1.76 -36.27
C ARG A 567 -41.97 -2.79 -35.79
N GLU A 568 -40.87 -2.33 -35.19
CA GLU A 568 -39.84 -3.21 -34.62
C GLU A 568 -40.37 -4.00 -33.42
N TRP A 569 -41.25 -3.41 -32.63
CA TRP A 569 -41.96 -4.07 -31.54
C TRP A 569 -42.78 -5.27 -32.01
N CYS A 570 -43.55 -5.12 -33.10
CA CYS A 570 -44.34 -6.22 -33.68
C CYS A 570 -43.45 -7.35 -34.21
N SER A 571 -42.31 -7.02 -34.81
CA SER A 571 -41.30 -8.00 -35.28
C SER A 571 -40.70 -8.79 -34.10
N LEU A 572 -40.36 -8.11 -33.00
CA LEU A 572 -39.84 -8.73 -31.77
C LEU A 572 -40.85 -9.66 -31.09
N GLN A 573 -42.13 -9.27 -31.00
CA GLN A 573 -43.16 -10.12 -30.40
C GLN A 573 -43.43 -11.40 -31.21
N ALA A 574 -43.25 -11.35 -32.54
CA ALA A 574 -43.40 -12.52 -33.40
C ALA A 574 -42.24 -13.54 -33.26
N ALA A 575 -41.08 -13.11 -32.76
CA ALA A 575 -39.86 -13.91 -32.68
C ALA A 575 -39.52 -14.43 -31.25
N ALA A 576 -40.20 -13.96 -30.20
CA ALA A 576 -39.76 -14.16 -28.82
C ALA A 576 -40.27 -15.46 -28.14
N GLN A 577 -39.35 -16.27 -27.60
CA GLN A 577 -39.59 -17.09 -26.40
C GLN A 577 -39.34 -16.24 -25.13
N PRO A 578 -40.06 -16.47 -24.01
CA PRO A 578 -39.93 -15.63 -22.82
C PRO A 578 -38.63 -15.95 -22.08
N LEU A 579 -37.59 -15.12 -22.27
CA LEU A 579 -36.31 -15.28 -21.60
C LEU A 579 -35.92 -14.02 -20.81
N ARG A 580 -35.57 -14.25 -19.53
CA ARG A 580 -34.98 -13.34 -18.53
C ARG A 580 -35.59 -11.92 -18.39
N GLY A 581 -36.63 -11.82 -17.56
CA GLY A 581 -36.89 -10.65 -16.68
C GLY A 581 -37.40 -9.33 -17.30
N TYR A 582 -37.31 -9.12 -18.61
CA TYR A 582 -37.85 -7.91 -19.28
C TYR A 582 -39.28 -8.17 -19.78
N SER A 583 -40.24 -8.28 -18.86
CA SER A 583 -41.63 -8.67 -19.15
C SER A 583 -42.36 -7.79 -20.17
N ASN A 584 -41.83 -6.61 -20.50
CA ASN A 584 -42.46 -5.65 -21.40
C ASN A 584 -41.60 -5.27 -22.62
N GLY A 585 -40.44 -5.92 -22.90
CA GLY A 585 -39.57 -5.72 -24.09
C GLY A 585 -39.07 -4.29 -24.42
N ASN A 586 -39.54 -3.25 -23.73
CA ASN A 586 -39.46 -1.87 -24.21
C ASN A 586 -38.01 -1.34 -24.33
N LEU A 587 -37.10 -1.84 -23.49
CA LEU A 587 -35.67 -1.54 -23.51
C LEU A 587 -34.96 -2.22 -24.68
N GLN A 588 -35.22 -3.51 -24.92
CA GLN A 588 -34.66 -4.26 -26.05
C GLN A 588 -35.01 -3.61 -27.39
N THR A 589 -36.24 -3.14 -27.54
CA THR A 589 -36.66 -2.41 -28.75
C THR A 589 -35.93 -1.07 -28.90
N ALA A 590 -35.73 -0.30 -27.81
CA ALA A 590 -34.98 0.95 -27.85
C ALA A 590 -33.49 0.71 -28.20
N TRP A 591 -32.86 -0.33 -27.64
CA TRP A 591 -31.50 -0.74 -28.00
C TRP A 591 -31.40 -1.16 -29.46
N ARG A 592 -32.33 -2.02 -29.91
CA ARG A 592 -32.36 -2.49 -31.30
C ARG A 592 -32.54 -1.34 -32.29
N VAL A 593 -33.46 -0.42 -32.04
CA VAL A 593 -33.67 0.75 -32.90
C VAL A 593 -32.41 1.62 -32.96
N SER A 594 -31.75 1.83 -31.81
CA SER A 594 -30.50 2.60 -31.75
C SER A 594 -29.35 1.91 -32.47
N TYR A 595 -29.21 0.58 -32.28
CA TYR A 595 -28.23 -0.26 -32.97
C TYR A 595 -28.47 -0.27 -34.48
N GLU A 596 -29.72 -0.40 -34.93
CA GLU A 596 -30.07 -0.36 -36.35
C GLU A 596 -29.75 1.01 -36.96
N GLY A 597 -29.95 2.10 -36.21
CA GLY A 597 -29.48 3.44 -36.59
C GLY A 597 -27.96 3.52 -36.75
N VAL A 598 -27.21 2.92 -35.82
CA VAL A 598 -25.74 2.82 -35.92
C VAL A 598 -25.35 1.99 -37.14
N LYS A 599 -25.98 0.83 -37.36
CA LYS A 599 -25.69 -0.06 -38.49
C LYS A 599 -25.95 0.61 -39.85
N GLN A 600 -27.05 1.34 -39.97
CA GLN A 600 -27.37 2.12 -41.17
C GLN A 600 -26.38 3.26 -41.42
N ASN A 601 -25.85 3.87 -40.36
CA ASN A 601 -24.85 4.93 -40.46
C ASN A 601 -23.46 4.37 -40.82
N SER A 602 -23.05 3.30 -40.12
CA SER A 602 -21.80 2.57 -40.35
C SER A 602 -21.91 1.13 -39.83
N PRO A 603 -21.94 0.13 -40.72
CA PRO A 603 -21.86 -1.29 -40.32
C PRO A 603 -20.61 -1.59 -39.49
N LEU A 604 -19.52 -0.86 -39.73
CA LEU A 604 -18.26 -1.01 -39.01
C LEU A 604 -18.34 -0.51 -37.57
N ALA A 605 -19.14 0.53 -37.30
CA ALA A 605 -19.41 0.99 -35.94
C ALA A 605 -20.26 -0.03 -35.17
N ALA A 606 -21.22 -0.67 -35.83
CA ALA A 606 -22.05 -1.73 -35.25
C ALA A 606 -21.22 -2.97 -34.85
N GLN A 607 -20.29 -3.41 -35.73
CA GLN A 607 -19.35 -4.49 -35.41
C GLN A 607 -18.36 -4.09 -34.31
N THR A 608 -17.87 -2.84 -34.31
CA THR A 608 -17.00 -2.31 -33.25
C THR A 608 -17.71 -2.35 -31.91
N PHE A 609 -18.98 -1.96 -31.85
CA PHE A 609 -19.80 -2.01 -30.64
C PHE A 609 -19.92 -3.43 -30.06
N PHE A 610 -20.10 -4.45 -30.91
CA PHE A 610 -20.09 -5.84 -30.46
C PHE A 610 -18.72 -6.25 -29.90
N ILE A 611 -17.60 -5.86 -30.54
CA ILE A 611 -16.24 -6.14 -30.03
C ILE A 611 -16.03 -5.48 -28.67
N LEU A 612 -16.43 -4.22 -28.49
CA LEU A 612 -16.33 -3.52 -27.21
C LEU A 612 -17.06 -4.26 -26.09
N SER A 613 -18.20 -4.87 -26.39
CA SER A 613 -18.94 -5.65 -25.38
C SER A 613 -18.20 -6.88 -24.89
N LEU A 614 -17.21 -7.41 -25.61
CA LEU A 614 -16.44 -8.58 -25.15
C LEU A 614 -15.53 -8.26 -23.95
N PHE A 615 -15.16 -6.98 -23.78
CA PHE A 615 -14.22 -6.50 -22.78
C PHE A 615 -14.92 -6.05 -21.49
N HIS A 616 -14.16 -5.84 -20.41
CA HIS A 616 -14.75 -5.28 -19.19
C HIS A 616 -15.35 -3.89 -19.46
N HIS A 617 -16.58 -3.65 -19.01
CA HIS A 617 -17.41 -2.53 -19.45
C HIS A 617 -16.97 -1.15 -18.93
N GLU A 618 -16.00 -1.05 -18.03
CA GLU A 618 -15.64 0.22 -17.36
C GLU A 618 -14.41 0.93 -17.94
N ASP A 619 -13.48 0.23 -18.59
CA ASP A 619 -12.21 0.81 -19.02
C ASP A 619 -11.77 0.23 -20.36
N ILE A 620 -12.33 0.75 -21.45
CA ILE A 620 -11.96 0.34 -22.82
C ILE A 620 -11.25 1.50 -23.51
N TRP A 621 -10.00 1.31 -23.92
CA TRP A 621 -9.19 2.36 -24.55
C TRP A 621 -8.71 1.94 -25.94
N TYR A 622 -8.21 2.90 -26.72
CA TYR A 622 -7.81 2.67 -28.11
C TYR A 622 -6.70 1.61 -28.23
N GLU A 623 -5.63 1.73 -27.44
CA GLU A 623 -4.47 0.84 -27.51
C GLU A 623 -4.82 -0.63 -27.16
N LEU A 624 -5.86 -0.85 -26.33
CA LEU A 624 -6.38 -2.19 -26.05
C LEU A 624 -6.79 -2.89 -27.35
N LEU A 625 -7.49 -2.19 -28.24
CA LEU A 625 -7.95 -2.74 -29.52
C LEU A 625 -6.90 -2.61 -30.62
N HIS A 626 -6.01 -1.63 -30.56
CA HIS A 626 -4.91 -1.50 -31.52
C HIS A 626 -3.96 -2.70 -31.50
N SER A 627 -3.81 -3.39 -30.37
CA SER A 627 -2.98 -4.60 -30.31
C SER A 627 -3.54 -5.76 -31.17
N THR A 628 -4.82 -5.70 -31.55
CA THR A 628 -5.48 -6.74 -32.35
C THR A 628 -5.13 -6.69 -33.83
N MET A 629 -4.53 -5.58 -34.29
CA MET A 629 -4.11 -5.33 -35.67
C MET A 629 -3.12 -6.34 -36.21
N GLN A 630 -2.26 -6.85 -35.32
CA GLN A 630 -1.19 -7.76 -35.69
C GLN A 630 -1.70 -9.19 -35.93
N SER A 631 -2.95 -9.47 -35.56
CA SER A 631 -3.57 -10.80 -35.62
C SER A 631 -4.63 -10.87 -36.73
N ARG A 632 -4.76 -12.00 -37.42
CA ARG A 632 -5.79 -12.22 -38.46
C ARG A 632 -7.16 -12.62 -37.87
N ILE A 633 -7.45 -12.18 -36.65
CA ILE A 633 -8.58 -12.68 -35.84
C ILE A 633 -9.87 -11.89 -36.08
N ILE A 634 -9.75 -10.62 -36.47
CA ILE A 634 -10.90 -9.77 -36.81
C ILE A 634 -10.97 -9.53 -38.33
N PRO A 635 -12.16 -9.26 -38.88
CA PRO A 635 -12.34 -8.87 -40.28
C PRO A 635 -11.39 -7.74 -40.71
N SER A 636 -10.88 -7.79 -41.94
CA SER A 636 -9.87 -6.84 -42.45
C SER A 636 -10.32 -5.38 -42.40
N ALA A 637 -11.61 -5.10 -42.60
CA ALA A 637 -12.17 -3.76 -42.49
C ALA A 637 -12.09 -3.18 -41.08
N LEU A 638 -12.28 -4.01 -40.03
CA LEU A 638 -12.10 -3.58 -38.64
C LEU A 638 -10.62 -3.40 -38.29
N SER A 639 -9.77 -4.26 -38.86
CA SER A 639 -8.32 -4.11 -38.75
C SER A 639 -7.86 -2.78 -39.37
N GLU A 640 -8.36 -2.40 -40.54
CA GLU A 640 -8.05 -1.09 -41.10
C GLU A 640 -8.52 0.06 -40.18
N ALA A 641 -9.74 -0.04 -39.64
CA ALA A 641 -10.29 1.01 -38.78
C ALA A 641 -9.57 1.20 -37.44
N PHE A 642 -9.09 0.13 -36.78
CA PHE A 642 -8.35 0.29 -35.52
C PHE A 642 -6.86 0.56 -35.73
N SER A 643 -6.36 0.54 -36.97
CA SER A 643 -4.97 0.91 -37.28
C SER A 643 -4.71 2.40 -37.14
N ASN A 644 -5.78 3.21 -37.17
CA ASN A 644 -5.71 4.66 -37.14
C ASN A 644 -6.64 5.21 -36.05
N GLU A 645 -6.05 5.86 -35.04
CA GLU A 645 -6.76 6.46 -33.91
C GLU A 645 -7.85 7.45 -34.36
N ILE A 646 -7.67 8.14 -35.48
CA ILE A 646 -8.66 9.06 -36.04
C ILE A 646 -9.86 8.29 -36.60
N GLN A 647 -9.63 7.16 -37.28
CA GLN A 647 -10.72 6.33 -37.79
C GLN A 647 -11.48 5.65 -36.64
N PHE A 648 -10.76 5.13 -35.65
CA PHE A 648 -11.35 4.61 -34.42
C PHE A 648 -12.20 5.66 -33.72
N SER A 649 -11.68 6.87 -33.52
CA SER A 649 -12.40 7.98 -32.88
C SER A 649 -13.69 8.35 -33.63
N LYS A 650 -13.70 8.26 -34.97
CA LYS A 650 -14.93 8.46 -35.76
C LYS A 650 -15.98 7.38 -35.49
N LEU A 651 -15.57 6.11 -35.37
CA LEU A 651 -16.49 5.02 -35.01
C LEU A 651 -17.02 5.20 -33.58
N MET A 652 -16.15 5.56 -32.64
CA MET A 652 -16.54 5.84 -31.25
C MET A 652 -17.48 7.03 -31.14
N GLN A 653 -17.28 8.08 -31.94
CA GLN A 653 -18.19 9.22 -31.98
C GLN A 653 -19.60 8.80 -32.40
N ILE A 654 -19.74 7.91 -33.39
CA ILE A 654 -21.06 7.36 -33.77
C ILE A 654 -21.70 6.64 -32.57
N LEU A 655 -20.94 5.81 -31.84
CA LEU A 655 -21.47 5.08 -30.69
C LEU A 655 -21.85 5.99 -29.51
N LEU A 656 -21.10 7.07 -29.28
CA LEU A 656 -21.39 8.12 -28.30
C LEU A 656 -22.65 8.89 -28.69
N ASP A 657 -22.78 9.28 -29.97
CA ASP A 657 -23.93 10.03 -30.51
C ASP A 657 -25.25 9.28 -30.30
N PHE A 658 -25.23 7.94 -30.39
CA PHE A 658 -26.40 7.08 -30.12
C PHE A 658 -26.51 6.63 -28.65
N SER A 659 -25.63 7.11 -27.75
CA SER A 659 -25.60 6.78 -26.31
C SER A 659 -25.51 5.28 -25.98
N LEU A 660 -24.94 4.48 -26.90
CA LEU A 660 -24.66 3.06 -26.68
C LEU A 660 -23.36 2.84 -25.89
N VAL A 661 -22.44 3.80 -25.98
CA VAL A 661 -21.17 3.88 -25.25
C VAL A 661 -21.11 5.23 -24.55
N GLN A 662 -20.35 5.34 -23.47
CA GLN A 662 -20.07 6.58 -22.75
C GLN A 662 -18.57 6.84 -22.70
N GLN A 663 -18.16 8.11 -22.69
CA GLN A 663 -16.78 8.48 -22.46
C GLN A 663 -16.50 8.53 -20.95
N SER A 664 -15.46 7.84 -20.52
CA SER A 664 -15.00 7.84 -19.14
C SER A 664 -14.29 9.15 -18.82
N SER A 665 -14.44 9.63 -17.59
CA SER A 665 -13.66 10.76 -17.06
C SER A 665 -12.18 10.40 -16.84
N ARG A 666 -11.80 9.11 -16.91
CA ARG A 666 -10.40 8.66 -16.79
C ARG A 666 -9.75 8.55 -18.18
N ASN A 667 -8.75 9.39 -18.44
CA ASN A 667 -7.73 9.20 -19.48
C ASN A 667 -8.24 8.94 -20.92
N GLY A 668 -9.43 9.43 -21.28
CA GLY A 668 -9.99 9.24 -22.62
C GLY A 668 -10.47 7.81 -22.92
N SER A 669 -10.69 6.97 -21.89
CA SER A 669 -11.29 5.64 -22.03
C SER A 669 -12.81 5.68 -22.25
N TYR A 670 -13.40 4.55 -22.59
CA TYR A 670 -14.82 4.37 -22.90
C TYR A 670 -15.45 3.30 -22.00
N CYS A 671 -16.75 3.44 -21.74
CA CYS A 671 -17.53 2.54 -20.91
C CYS A 671 -18.81 2.07 -21.62
N LEU A 672 -19.24 0.84 -21.36
CA LEU A 672 -20.54 0.30 -21.76
C LEU A 672 -21.43 0.12 -20.52
N HIS A 673 -22.74 0.24 -20.70
CA HIS A 673 -23.67 -0.10 -19.62
C HIS A 673 -23.75 -1.64 -19.48
N PRO A 674 -23.65 -2.23 -18.27
CA PRO A 674 -23.61 -3.70 -18.10
C PRO A 674 -24.81 -4.44 -18.71
N VAL A 675 -26.00 -3.83 -18.66
CA VAL A 675 -27.21 -4.38 -19.30
C VAL A 675 -27.13 -4.38 -20.83
N ILE A 676 -26.48 -3.37 -21.41
CA ILE A 676 -26.26 -3.31 -22.86
C ILE A 676 -25.24 -4.37 -23.26
N GLN A 677 -24.15 -4.53 -22.49
CA GLN A 677 -23.19 -5.61 -22.68
C GLN A 677 -23.85 -6.99 -22.63
N ASP A 678 -24.71 -7.24 -21.64
CA ASP A 678 -25.45 -8.51 -21.50
C ASP A 678 -26.37 -8.78 -22.71
N TRP A 679 -27.04 -7.75 -23.24
CA TRP A 679 -27.83 -7.84 -24.47
C TRP A 679 -26.96 -8.13 -25.70
N CYS A 680 -25.83 -7.44 -25.84
CA CYS A 680 -24.88 -7.65 -26.93
C CYS A 680 -24.33 -9.09 -26.95
N GLU A 681 -24.07 -9.68 -25.78
CA GLU A 681 -23.47 -11.02 -25.70
C GLU A 681 -24.47 -12.15 -25.94
N ASN A 682 -25.72 -12.00 -25.48
CA ASN A 682 -26.68 -13.11 -25.46
C ASN A 682 -27.75 -13.04 -26.56
N GLU A 683 -28.11 -11.85 -27.02
CA GLU A 683 -29.25 -11.66 -27.92
C GLU A 683 -28.82 -11.10 -29.27
N LEU A 684 -27.95 -10.08 -29.30
CA LEU A 684 -27.59 -9.35 -30.52
C LEU A 684 -27.09 -10.25 -31.69
N PRO A 685 -26.27 -11.30 -31.48
CA PRO A 685 -25.82 -12.17 -32.57
C PRO A 685 -26.96 -12.95 -33.26
N SER A 686 -28.08 -13.17 -32.56
CA SER A 686 -29.28 -13.80 -33.15
C SER A 686 -30.12 -12.81 -33.97
N VAL A 687 -29.90 -11.52 -33.77
CA VAL A 687 -30.62 -10.42 -34.43
C VAL A 687 -29.90 -9.97 -35.69
N ASP A 688 -28.57 -9.98 -35.67
CA ASP A 688 -27.74 -9.51 -36.76
C ASP A 688 -26.82 -10.62 -37.27
N SER A 689 -27.14 -11.15 -38.46
CA SER A 689 -26.34 -12.17 -39.12
C SER A 689 -24.91 -11.71 -39.45
N ASP A 690 -24.66 -10.40 -39.56
CA ASP A 690 -23.33 -9.87 -39.85
C ASP A 690 -22.36 -10.05 -38.66
N LEU A 691 -22.88 -10.41 -37.48
CA LEU A 691 -22.10 -10.68 -36.28
C LEU A 691 -21.83 -12.17 -36.04
N GLU A 692 -22.37 -13.07 -36.87
CA GLU A 692 -22.25 -14.53 -36.64
C GLU A 692 -20.78 -14.98 -36.56
N GLU A 693 -19.93 -14.46 -37.44
CA GLU A 693 -18.49 -14.76 -37.46
C GLU A 693 -17.78 -14.25 -36.20
N LEU A 694 -17.99 -12.97 -35.85
CA LEU A 694 -17.42 -12.36 -34.64
C LEU A 694 -17.89 -13.07 -33.37
N SER A 695 -19.16 -13.47 -33.32
CA SER A 695 -19.75 -14.18 -32.19
C SER A 695 -19.10 -15.54 -31.98
N ARG A 696 -18.79 -16.29 -33.05
CA ARG A 696 -18.06 -17.58 -32.96
C ARG A 696 -16.65 -17.39 -32.43
N GLU A 697 -15.98 -16.31 -32.82
CA GLU A 697 -14.60 -16.00 -32.45
C GLU A 697 -14.43 -15.19 -31.15
N THR A 698 -15.52 -14.98 -30.38
CA THR A 698 -15.50 -14.20 -29.12
C THR A 698 -14.34 -14.55 -28.20
N PHE A 699 -14.13 -15.85 -27.95
CA PHE A 699 -13.03 -16.31 -27.10
C PHE A 699 -11.66 -15.95 -27.68
N THR A 700 -11.48 -16.17 -28.98
CA THR A 700 -10.23 -15.91 -29.71
C THR A 700 -9.89 -14.42 -29.67
N ILE A 701 -10.87 -13.56 -30.01
CA ILE A 701 -10.73 -12.09 -30.00
C ILE A 701 -10.34 -11.63 -28.60
N LEU A 702 -11.11 -12.00 -27.57
CA LEU A 702 -10.84 -11.56 -26.19
C LEU A 702 -9.48 -12.05 -25.69
N ALA A 703 -9.18 -13.34 -25.87
CA ALA A 703 -7.93 -13.94 -25.39
C ALA A 703 -6.72 -13.27 -26.03
N VAL A 704 -6.68 -13.17 -27.36
CA VAL A 704 -5.52 -12.62 -28.06
C VAL A 704 -5.36 -11.12 -27.82
N THR A 705 -6.46 -10.37 -27.77
CA THR A 705 -6.39 -8.94 -27.44
C THR A 705 -5.76 -8.71 -26.07
N VAL A 706 -6.27 -9.39 -25.04
CA VAL A 706 -5.77 -9.24 -23.67
C VAL A 706 -4.36 -9.81 -23.53
N GLY A 707 -4.09 -10.96 -24.14
CA GLY A 707 -2.80 -11.64 -24.06
C GLY A 707 -1.66 -10.88 -24.74
N SER A 708 -1.88 -10.29 -25.91
CA SER A 708 -0.87 -9.46 -26.59
C SER A 708 -0.53 -8.21 -25.79
N ASN A 709 -1.53 -7.52 -25.23
CA ASN A 709 -1.29 -6.41 -24.32
C ASN A 709 -0.61 -6.85 -23.02
N ALA A 710 -0.97 -8.02 -22.48
CA ALA A 710 -0.34 -8.56 -21.28
C ALA A 710 1.14 -8.87 -21.52
N GLN A 711 1.48 -9.45 -22.67
CA GLN A 711 2.86 -9.71 -23.07
C GLN A 711 3.64 -8.39 -23.15
N PHE A 712 3.12 -7.39 -23.86
CA PHE A 712 3.75 -6.06 -23.94
C PHE A 712 3.95 -5.42 -22.57
N ALA A 713 2.93 -5.46 -21.71
CA ALA A 713 2.98 -4.89 -20.36
C ALA A 713 3.98 -5.60 -19.44
N LEU A 714 4.14 -6.92 -19.60
CA LEU A 714 5.12 -7.71 -18.87
C LEU A 714 6.54 -7.44 -19.37
N ASP A 715 6.73 -7.31 -20.67
CA ASP A 715 8.06 -7.10 -21.27
C ASP A 715 8.59 -5.67 -21.04
N THR A 716 7.69 -4.70 -20.97
CA THR A 716 8.02 -3.29 -20.60
C THR A 716 7.96 -3.02 -19.11
N ASN A 717 7.55 -4.01 -18.30
CA ASN A 717 7.32 -3.87 -16.86
C ASN A 717 6.35 -2.73 -16.48
N ASP A 718 5.34 -2.46 -17.32
CA ASP A 718 4.32 -1.46 -17.06
C ASP A 718 3.25 -2.00 -16.10
N TRP A 719 3.47 -1.80 -14.80
CA TRP A 719 2.56 -2.24 -13.75
C TRP A 719 1.15 -1.64 -13.88
N SER A 720 1.05 -0.40 -14.37
CA SER A 720 -0.25 0.29 -14.49
C SER A 720 -1.12 -0.36 -15.57
N LEU A 721 -0.51 -0.73 -16.70
CA LEU A 721 -1.17 -1.44 -17.78
C LEU A 721 -1.53 -2.87 -17.37
N GLN A 722 -0.62 -3.57 -16.68
CA GLN A 722 -0.90 -4.91 -16.14
C GLN A 722 -2.15 -4.91 -15.23
N GLN A 723 -2.29 -3.91 -14.35
CA GLN A 723 -3.46 -3.79 -13.47
C GLN A 723 -4.77 -3.55 -14.23
N ARG A 724 -4.75 -2.69 -15.27
CA ARG A 724 -5.93 -2.46 -16.13
C ARG A 724 -6.35 -3.75 -16.85
N LEU A 725 -5.38 -4.49 -17.39
CA LEU A 725 -5.62 -5.73 -18.13
C LEU A 725 -6.24 -6.85 -17.30
N LEU A 726 -6.05 -6.87 -15.97
CA LEU A 726 -6.64 -7.88 -15.10
C LEU A 726 -8.18 -7.91 -15.18
N TYR A 727 -8.85 -6.77 -15.36
CA TYR A 727 -10.30 -6.71 -15.48
C TYR A 727 -10.78 -7.41 -16.76
N HIS A 728 -10.07 -7.18 -17.87
CA HIS A 728 -10.34 -7.81 -19.15
C HIS A 728 -9.98 -9.30 -19.15
N ALA A 729 -8.86 -9.68 -18.53
CA ALA A 729 -8.47 -11.09 -18.39
C ALA A 729 -9.53 -11.90 -17.62
N ASN A 730 -10.18 -11.30 -16.62
CA ASN A 730 -11.23 -11.98 -15.84
C ASN A 730 -12.49 -12.29 -16.67
N ARG A 731 -12.74 -11.55 -17.76
CA ARG A 731 -13.85 -11.82 -18.69
C ARG A 731 -13.70 -13.15 -19.43
N LEU A 732 -12.50 -13.73 -19.49
CA LEU A 732 -12.29 -15.05 -20.08
C LEU A 732 -12.82 -16.18 -19.20
N MET A 733 -12.89 -15.99 -17.87
CA MET A 733 -13.18 -17.09 -16.94
C MET A 733 -14.55 -17.76 -17.16
N PRO A 734 -15.66 -17.01 -17.38
CA PRO A 734 -16.96 -17.62 -17.68
C PRO A 734 -16.96 -18.41 -18.98
N LEU A 735 -16.19 -17.99 -20.00
CA LEU A 735 -16.12 -18.65 -21.31
C LEU A 735 -15.39 -20.01 -21.25
N ILE A 736 -14.65 -20.25 -20.18
CA ILE A 736 -13.85 -21.47 -19.95
C ILE A 736 -14.57 -22.45 -19.00
N ARG A 737 -15.59 -21.99 -18.25
CA ARG A 737 -16.39 -22.86 -17.37
C ARG A 737 -17.20 -23.86 -18.20
N GLY A 738 -16.77 -25.12 -18.24
CA GLY A 738 -17.57 -26.22 -18.81
C GLY A 738 -16.82 -27.27 -19.61
N LYS A 739 -15.58 -26.99 -20.06
CA LYS A 739 -14.52 -27.90 -20.54
C LYS A 739 -13.44 -27.01 -21.19
N PRO A 740 -12.13 -27.33 -21.05
CA PRO A 740 -11.09 -26.58 -21.75
C PRO A 740 -11.33 -26.67 -23.26
N ARG A 741 -11.43 -25.51 -23.94
CA ARG A 741 -11.47 -25.48 -25.41
C ARG A 741 -10.09 -25.88 -25.92
N GLU A 742 -9.98 -27.07 -26.50
CA GLU A 742 -8.77 -27.47 -27.22
C GLU A 742 -8.60 -26.56 -28.44
N SER A 743 -7.64 -25.64 -28.38
CA SER A 743 -7.25 -24.79 -29.49
C SER A 743 -5.85 -25.16 -29.95
N ARG A 744 -5.67 -25.28 -31.27
CA ARG A 744 -4.35 -25.42 -31.91
C ARG A 744 -3.84 -24.09 -32.48
N ASN A 745 -4.55 -22.99 -32.25
CA ASN A 745 -4.17 -21.68 -32.77
C ASN A 745 -3.00 -21.09 -31.96
N SER A 746 -1.86 -20.89 -32.62
CA SER A 746 -0.63 -20.36 -32.02
C SER A 746 -0.81 -19.02 -31.29
N GLU A 747 -1.63 -18.11 -31.84
CA GLU A 747 -1.88 -16.78 -31.27
C GLU A 747 -2.64 -16.91 -29.94
N VAL A 748 -3.68 -17.76 -29.91
CA VAL A 748 -4.46 -18.06 -28.71
C VAL A 748 -3.58 -18.70 -27.63
N LEU A 749 -2.73 -19.66 -28.02
CA LEU A 749 -1.85 -20.34 -27.07
C LEU A 749 -0.78 -19.42 -26.48
N SER A 750 -0.30 -18.46 -27.26
CA SER A 750 0.63 -17.41 -26.80
C SER A 750 -0.06 -16.43 -25.88
N ALA A 751 -1.29 -16.05 -26.21
CA ALA A 751 -2.11 -15.19 -25.37
C ALA A 751 -2.43 -15.82 -24.01
N LEU A 752 -2.85 -17.10 -23.97
CA LEU A 752 -3.11 -17.82 -22.73
C LEU A 752 -1.84 -17.91 -21.85
N HIS A 753 -0.67 -18.17 -22.46
CA HIS A 753 0.60 -18.15 -21.75
C HIS A 753 0.90 -16.77 -21.12
N ALA A 754 0.71 -15.68 -21.87
CA ALA A 754 0.93 -14.31 -21.38
C ALA A 754 -0.06 -13.92 -20.26
N ILE A 755 -1.33 -14.31 -20.37
CA ILE A 755 -2.33 -14.11 -19.32
C ILE A 755 -2.00 -14.95 -18.08
N GLY A 756 -1.45 -16.16 -18.26
CA GLY A 756 -0.90 -16.98 -17.17
C GLY A 756 0.22 -16.26 -16.42
N ARG A 757 1.17 -15.67 -17.14
CA ARG A 757 2.23 -14.81 -16.56
C ARG A 757 1.64 -13.61 -15.81
N LEU A 758 0.67 -12.91 -16.41
CA LEU A 758 -0.01 -11.77 -15.81
C LEU A 758 -0.68 -12.15 -14.48
N TYR A 759 -1.39 -13.27 -14.43
CA TYR A 759 -1.99 -13.74 -13.18
C TYR A 759 -0.93 -14.14 -12.13
N TRP A 760 0.16 -14.78 -12.56
CA TRP A 760 1.24 -15.20 -11.67
C TRP A 760 1.93 -13.99 -11.01
N THR A 761 2.30 -12.96 -11.77
CA THR A 761 2.95 -11.75 -11.21
C THR A 761 2.06 -10.99 -10.22
N HIS A 762 0.74 -11.17 -10.28
CA HIS A 762 -0.22 -10.55 -9.36
C HIS A 762 -0.70 -11.51 -8.24
N GLY A 763 0.00 -12.63 -8.02
CA GLY A 763 -0.31 -13.60 -6.96
C GLY A 763 -1.60 -14.38 -7.16
N ARG A 764 -2.24 -14.32 -8.35
CA ARG A 764 -3.45 -15.08 -8.67
C ARG A 764 -3.10 -16.48 -9.16
N HIS A 765 -2.41 -17.22 -8.30
CA HIS A 765 -1.75 -18.47 -8.69
C HIS A 765 -2.70 -19.50 -9.31
N GLU A 766 -3.91 -19.68 -8.77
CA GLU A 766 -4.90 -20.64 -9.30
C GLU A 766 -5.32 -20.32 -10.73
N ARG A 767 -5.54 -19.03 -11.04
CA ARG A 767 -5.89 -18.60 -12.40
C ARG A 767 -4.70 -18.73 -13.35
N ALA A 768 -3.50 -18.43 -12.88
CA ALA A 768 -2.27 -18.62 -13.65
C ALA A 768 -2.10 -20.08 -14.07
N GLU A 769 -2.31 -21.02 -13.15
CA GLU A 769 -2.25 -22.46 -13.43
C GLU A 769 -3.29 -22.88 -14.47
N GLN A 770 -4.54 -22.43 -14.36
CA GLN A 770 -5.57 -22.74 -15.34
C GLN A 770 -5.18 -22.27 -16.75
N MET A 771 -4.64 -21.04 -16.87
CA MET A 771 -4.18 -20.52 -18.16
C MET A 771 -2.99 -21.31 -18.71
N TYR A 772 -2.01 -21.64 -17.87
CA TYR A 772 -0.86 -22.44 -18.30
C TYR A 772 -1.24 -23.87 -18.68
N GLN A 773 -2.15 -24.53 -17.97
CA GLN A 773 -2.64 -25.87 -18.33
C GLN A 773 -3.31 -25.87 -19.70
N MET A 774 -4.13 -24.86 -20.01
CA MET A 774 -4.76 -24.72 -21.33
C MET A 774 -3.73 -24.43 -22.42
N ALA A 775 -2.81 -23.50 -22.17
CA ALA A 775 -1.73 -23.20 -23.12
C ALA A 775 -0.83 -24.43 -23.38
N LEU A 776 -0.50 -25.18 -22.33
CA LEU A 776 0.33 -26.38 -22.40
C LEU A 776 -0.35 -27.48 -23.21
N ALA A 777 -1.61 -27.83 -22.88
CA ALA A 777 -2.35 -28.86 -23.60
C ALA A 777 -2.46 -28.54 -25.10
N GLY A 778 -2.80 -27.29 -25.45
CA GLY A 778 -2.87 -26.88 -26.85
C GLY A 778 -1.52 -26.82 -27.55
N ARG A 779 -0.44 -26.39 -26.88
CA ARG A 779 0.93 -26.37 -27.43
C ARG A 779 1.46 -27.79 -27.66
N GLU A 780 1.19 -28.72 -26.76
CA GLU A 780 1.52 -30.14 -26.94
C GLU A 780 0.83 -30.73 -28.17
N MET A 781 -0.45 -30.41 -28.38
CA MET A 781 -1.20 -30.87 -29.55
C MET A 781 -0.76 -30.21 -30.86
N ALA A 782 -0.40 -28.93 -30.84
CA ALA A 782 -0.09 -28.15 -32.03
C ALA A 782 1.36 -28.30 -32.48
N PHE A 783 2.30 -28.33 -31.53
CA PHE A 783 3.74 -28.29 -31.79
C PHE A 783 4.50 -29.52 -31.27
N GLY A 784 3.88 -30.31 -30.39
CA GLY A 784 4.51 -31.43 -29.70
C GLY A 784 5.03 -31.07 -28.30
N PRO A 785 5.30 -32.09 -27.46
CA PRO A 785 5.72 -31.91 -26.07
C PRO A 785 7.11 -31.28 -25.92
N ASP A 786 8.01 -31.50 -26.88
CA ASP A 786 9.41 -31.05 -26.81
C ASP A 786 9.66 -29.75 -27.60
N HIS A 787 8.62 -29.11 -28.12
CA HIS A 787 8.77 -27.86 -28.85
C HIS A 787 9.11 -26.70 -27.89
N ARG A 788 9.98 -25.77 -28.32
CA ARG A 788 10.49 -24.65 -27.50
C ARG A 788 9.42 -23.90 -26.72
N VAL A 789 8.33 -23.47 -27.37
CA VAL A 789 7.24 -22.73 -26.69
C VAL A 789 6.43 -23.61 -25.73
N THR A 790 6.35 -24.92 -25.98
CA THR A 790 5.72 -25.87 -25.05
C THR A 790 6.55 -25.94 -23.78
N LEU A 791 7.87 -26.13 -23.92
CA LEU A 791 8.81 -26.20 -22.80
C LEU A 791 8.90 -24.89 -22.00
N GLN A 792 8.79 -23.73 -22.65
CA GLN A 792 8.70 -22.44 -21.94
C GLN A 792 7.47 -22.37 -21.01
N THR A 793 6.35 -22.97 -21.41
CA THR A 793 5.15 -23.05 -20.56
C THR A 793 5.40 -23.98 -19.38
N VAL A 794 6.05 -25.12 -19.63
CA VAL A 794 6.44 -26.06 -18.57
C VAL A 794 7.40 -25.39 -17.57
N HIS A 795 8.41 -24.65 -18.03
CA HIS A 795 9.32 -23.89 -17.18
C HIS A 795 8.57 -22.89 -16.30
N ASN A 796 7.67 -22.07 -16.87
CA ASN A 796 6.90 -21.09 -16.10
C ASN A 796 5.91 -21.74 -15.12
N MET A 797 5.39 -22.94 -15.42
CA MET A 797 4.65 -23.74 -14.44
C MET A 797 5.54 -24.20 -13.29
N GLY A 798 6.81 -24.55 -13.56
CA GLY A 798 7.80 -24.85 -12.53
C GLY A 798 8.02 -23.67 -11.58
N LEU A 799 8.19 -22.47 -12.12
CA LEU A 799 8.29 -21.23 -11.32
C LEU A 799 7.02 -20.97 -10.49
N LEU A 800 5.84 -21.17 -11.10
CA LEU A 800 4.56 -21.02 -10.40
C LEU A 800 4.43 -21.98 -9.21
N TYR A 801 4.82 -23.25 -9.36
CA TYR A 801 4.77 -24.23 -8.27
C TYR A 801 5.82 -23.96 -7.19
N HIS A 802 7.01 -23.50 -7.57
CA HIS A 802 8.04 -23.07 -6.63
C HIS A 802 7.52 -21.95 -5.71
N ASP A 803 6.89 -20.91 -6.28
CA ASP A 803 6.35 -19.79 -5.50
C ASP A 803 5.19 -20.19 -4.58
N ARG A 804 4.46 -21.28 -4.90
CA ARG A 804 3.45 -21.87 -4.01
C ARG A 804 4.05 -22.74 -2.89
N GLY A 805 5.36 -23.02 -2.94
CA GLY A 805 6.03 -23.95 -2.03
C GLY A 805 5.87 -25.42 -2.39
N ASP A 806 5.28 -25.76 -3.55
CA ASP A 806 5.20 -27.13 -4.04
C ASP A 806 6.49 -27.48 -4.81
N LEU A 807 7.55 -27.72 -4.05
CA LEU A 807 8.88 -28.03 -4.57
C LEU A 807 8.89 -29.30 -5.43
N ARG A 808 7.99 -30.25 -5.16
CA ARG A 808 7.94 -31.53 -5.89
C ARG A 808 7.36 -31.34 -7.28
N SER A 809 6.26 -30.59 -7.40
CA SER A 809 5.68 -30.28 -8.72
C SER A 809 6.58 -29.35 -9.52
N ALA A 810 7.28 -28.41 -8.86
CA ALA A 810 8.28 -27.54 -9.49
C ALA A 810 9.44 -28.35 -10.09
N GLU A 811 10.02 -29.26 -9.30
CA GLU A 811 11.07 -30.19 -9.74
C GLU A 811 10.64 -30.97 -10.98
N LEU A 812 9.47 -31.60 -10.94
CA LEU A 812 8.95 -32.39 -12.06
C LEU A 812 8.82 -31.56 -13.35
N MET A 813 8.35 -30.31 -13.24
CA MET A 813 8.21 -29.43 -14.40
C MET A 813 9.58 -29.02 -14.95
N PHE A 814 10.54 -28.65 -14.10
CA PHE A 814 11.88 -28.27 -14.55
C PHE A 814 12.65 -29.45 -15.17
N GLU A 815 12.57 -30.65 -14.59
CA GLU A 815 13.16 -31.85 -15.17
C GLU A 815 12.56 -32.17 -16.54
N ARG A 816 11.24 -32.05 -16.67
CA ARG A 816 10.53 -32.21 -17.95
C ARG A 816 11.00 -31.20 -18.98
N ALA A 817 11.04 -29.91 -18.62
CA ALA A 817 11.49 -28.85 -19.52
C ALA A 817 12.94 -29.10 -19.99
N LEU A 818 13.83 -29.44 -19.06
CA LEU A 818 15.23 -29.72 -19.34
C LEU A 818 15.44 -30.96 -20.22
N SER A 819 14.64 -32.01 -20.03
CA SER A 819 14.66 -33.19 -20.90
C SER A 819 14.29 -32.83 -22.34
N GLY A 820 13.24 -32.04 -22.53
CA GLY A 820 12.80 -31.61 -23.86
C GLY A 820 13.83 -30.74 -24.58
N TYR A 821 14.51 -29.83 -23.88
CA TYR A 821 15.55 -28.99 -24.49
C TYR A 821 16.76 -29.79 -24.99
N LYS A 822 17.07 -30.94 -24.38
CA LYS A 822 18.17 -31.82 -24.82
C LYS A 822 17.88 -32.53 -26.14
N SER A 823 16.60 -32.78 -26.44
CA SER A 823 16.18 -33.44 -27.69
C SER A 823 16.05 -32.50 -28.88
N THR A 824 16.08 -31.18 -28.68
CA THR A 824 15.99 -30.17 -29.77
C THR A 824 17.38 -29.72 -30.22
N GLU A 825 17.75 -29.92 -31.49
CA GLU A 825 18.91 -29.25 -32.09
C GLU A 825 18.62 -27.74 -32.22
N ILE A 826 19.63 -26.89 -31.95
CA ILE A 826 19.77 -25.43 -32.25
C ILE A 826 19.88 -24.51 -31.01
N GLY A 827 20.81 -23.54 -31.12
CA GLY A 827 21.41 -22.72 -30.05
C GLY A 827 20.53 -21.71 -29.31
N ASP A 828 19.33 -21.34 -29.77
CA ASP A 828 18.46 -20.42 -29.02
C ASP A 828 17.94 -21.06 -27.74
N SER A 829 17.55 -22.35 -27.79
CA SER A 829 17.11 -23.15 -26.65
C SER A 829 18.17 -23.31 -25.56
N GLN A 830 19.42 -22.93 -25.81
CA GLN A 830 20.49 -23.03 -24.82
C GLN A 830 20.27 -22.07 -23.65
N LEU A 831 19.74 -20.87 -23.87
CA LEU A 831 19.52 -19.93 -22.77
C LEU A 831 18.39 -20.42 -21.85
N GLU A 832 17.24 -20.83 -22.40
CA GLU A 832 16.12 -21.35 -21.59
C GLU A 832 16.48 -22.66 -20.87
N ALA A 833 17.33 -23.50 -21.47
CA ALA A 833 17.85 -24.68 -20.81
C ALA A 833 18.74 -24.33 -19.61
N LEU A 834 19.57 -23.27 -19.73
CA LEU A 834 20.39 -22.78 -18.62
C LEU A 834 19.54 -22.13 -17.51
N ASP A 835 18.50 -21.35 -17.87
CA ASP A 835 17.55 -20.78 -16.91
C ASP A 835 16.81 -21.88 -16.13
N THR A 836 16.43 -22.94 -16.84
CA THR A 836 15.82 -24.14 -16.25
C THR A 836 16.79 -24.89 -15.33
N LEU A 837 18.06 -25.04 -15.72
CA LEU A 837 19.10 -25.63 -14.87
C LEU A 837 19.32 -24.83 -13.59
N GLN A 838 19.37 -23.51 -13.70
CA GLN A 838 19.54 -22.62 -12.55
C GLN A 838 18.33 -22.70 -11.61
N SER A 839 17.11 -22.72 -12.16
CA SER A 839 15.88 -22.84 -11.38
C SER A 839 15.81 -24.20 -10.66
N LEU A 840 16.17 -25.30 -11.34
CA LEU A 840 16.24 -26.62 -10.73
C LEU A 840 17.33 -26.71 -9.64
N ALA A 841 18.48 -26.04 -9.84
CA ALA A 841 19.52 -25.95 -8.81
C ALA A 841 19.00 -25.26 -7.54
N ASN A 842 18.20 -24.19 -7.69
CA ASN A 842 17.58 -23.51 -6.55
C ASN A 842 16.56 -24.42 -5.82
N ILE A 843 15.80 -25.25 -6.56
CA ILE A 843 14.92 -26.26 -5.94
C ILE A 843 15.72 -27.28 -5.14
N TYR A 844 16.81 -27.83 -5.71
CA TYR A 844 17.66 -28.78 -5.00
C TYR A 844 18.35 -28.16 -3.79
N HIS A 845 18.74 -26.90 -3.87
CA HIS A 845 19.26 -26.15 -2.73
C HIS A 845 18.20 -26.03 -1.62
N ALA A 846 16.97 -25.64 -1.96
CA ALA A 846 15.85 -25.55 -1.00
C ALA A 846 15.47 -26.92 -0.38
N GLN A 847 15.66 -28.02 -1.11
CA GLN A 847 15.46 -29.38 -0.62
C GLN A 847 16.64 -29.94 0.22
N GLY A 848 17.77 -29.22 0.30
CA GLY A 848 18.99 -29.68 0.99
C GLY A 848 19.84 -30.66 0.19
N ARG A 849 19.56 -30.86 -1.10
CA ARG A 849 20.33 -31.74 -2.02
C ARG A 849 21.52 -30.99 -2.61
N LEU A 850 22.46 -30.61 -1.73
CA LEU A 850 23.52 -29.64 -2.04
C LEU A 850 24.45 -30.09 -3.19
N ASP A 851 24.84 -31.36 -3.24
CA ASP A 851 25.74 -31.88 -4.29
C ASP A 851 25.11 -31.88 -5.69
N GLU A 852 23.79 -32.02 -5.76
CA GLU A 852 23.05 -31.93 -7.02
C GLU A 852 22.84 -30.48 -7.42
N ALA A 853 22.50 -29.61 -6.46
CA ALA A 853 22.40 -28.17 -6.68
C ALA A 853 23.71 -27.59 -7.21
N GLU A 854 24.85 -27.93 -6.58
CA GLU A 854 26.19 -27.48 -7.00
C GLU A 854 26.47 -27.88 -8.45
N ARG A 855 26.27 -29.16 -8.79
CA ARG A 855 26.53 -29.68 -10.14
C ARG A 855 25.68 -28.96 -11.20
N LEU A 856 24.42 -28.68 -10.91
CA LEU A 856 23.53 -27.99 -11.86
C LEU A 856 23.86 -26.50 -11.97
N CYS A 857 24.08 -25.82 -10.85
CA CYS A 857 24.42 -24.40 -10.82
C CYS A 857 25.78 -24.14 -11.50
N TYR A 858 26.77 -25.01 -11.28
CA TYR A 858 28.06 -24.93 -11.96
C TYR A 858 27.92 -25.10 -13.48
N LYS A 859 27.11 -26.07 -13.93
CA LYS A 859 26.79 -26.24 -15.36
C LYS A 859 26.12 -24.99 -15.94
N ALA A 860 25.12 -24.44 -15.25
CA ALA A 860 24.45 -23.22 -15.67
C ALA A 860 25.43 -22.05 -15.81
N LEU A 861 26.27 -21.82 -14.78
CA LEU A 861 27.29 -20.77 -14.77
C LEU A 861 28.28 -20.91 -15.93
N THR A 862 28.81 -22.11 -16.17
CA THR A 862 29.73 -22.35 -17.30
C THR A 862 29.07 -22.12 -18.65
N GLY A 863 27.80 -22.49 -18.80
CA GLY A 863 27.01 -22.21 -20.00
C GLY A 863 26.80 -20.70 -20.20
N TYR A 864 26.38 -19.96 -19.18
CA TYR A 864 26.23 -18.50 -19.29
C TYR A 864 27.53 -17.79 -19.63
N ARG A 865 28.66 -18.22 -19.05
CA ARG A 865 30.00 -17.67 -19.38
C ARG A 865 30.40 -17.93 -20.84
N SER A 866 29.88 -18.98 -21.47
CA SER A 866 30.13 -19.28 -22.89
C SER A 866 29.26 -18.47 -23.85
N LEU A 867 28.08 -18.02 -23.40
CA LEU A 867 27.09 -17.31 -24.24
C LEU A 867 27.06 -15.79 -24.01
N SER A 868 27.53 -15.32 -22.86
CA SER A 868 27.40 -13.93 -22.44
C SER A 868 28.71 -13.40 -21.85
N THR A 869 28.82 -12.08 -21.74
CA THR A 869 29.98 -11.43 -21.10
C THR A 869 30.01 -11.75 -19.61
N ALA A 870 31.21 -11.78 -19.01
CA ALA A 870 31.38 -12.01 -17.57
C ALA A 870 30.65 -10.97 -16.69
N SER A 871 30.34 -9.79 -17.23
CA SER A 871 29.57 -8.73 -16.57
C SER A 871 28.05 -8.87 -16.71
N SER A 872 27.56 -9.88 -17.42
CA SER A 872 26.13 -10.12 -17.61
C SER A 872 25.42 -10.45 -16.29
N PRO A 873 24.23 -9.88 -16.00
CA PRO A 873 23.47 -10.19 -14.80
C PRO A 873 23.24 -11.69 -14.57
N LEU A 874 23.01 -12.46 -15.65
CA LEU A 874 22.81 -13.92 -15.58
C LEU A 874 24.03 -14.66 -15.02
N VAL A 875 25.24 -14.29 -15.47
CA VAL A 875 26.50 -14.87 -14.97
C VAL A 875 26.67 -14.54 -13.49
N LEU A 876 26.41 -13.28 -13.12
CA LEU A 876 26.60 -12.79 -11.76
C LEU A 876 25.57 -13.37 -10.77
N ASP A 877 24.34 -13.61 -11.21
CA ASP A 877 23.30 -14.27 -10.40
C ASP A 877 23.57 -15.78 -10.26
N ALA A 878 24.04 -16.45 -11.31
CA ALA A 878 24.48 -17.84 -11.22
C ALA A 878 25.67 -18.01 -10.26
N MET A 879 26.63 -17.07 -10.25
CA MET A 879 27.72 -17.06 -9.27
C MET A 879 27.21 -16.84 -7.84
N HIS A 880 26.30 -15.89 -7.64
CA HIS A 880 25.67 -15.64 -6.34
C HIS A 880 24.96 -16.89 -5.82
N ASN A 881 24.22 -17.60 -6.67
CA ASN A 881 23.52 -18.83 -6.29
C ASN A 881 24.49 -19.98 -5.99
N LEU A 882 25.59 -20.11 -6.72
CA LEU A 882 26.64 -21.09 -6.41
C LEU A 882 27.30 -20.79 -5.05
N ALA A 883 27.51 -19.51 -4.74
CA ALA A 883 28.02 -19.09 -3.43
C ALA A 883 27.03 -19.41 -2.29
N ASN A 884 25.72 -19.27 -2.49
CA ASN A 884 24.69 -19.73 -1.53
C ASN A 884 24.81 -21.24 -1.25
N ILE A 885 25.09 -22.03 -2.28
CA ILE A 885 25.26 -23.50 -2.16
C ILE A 885 26.53 -23.83 -1.38
N TYR A 886 27.67 -23.20 -1.71
CA TYR A 886 28.92 -23.38 -0.97
C TYR A 886 28.81 -22.95 0.50
N PHE A 887 28.10 -21.85 0.78
CA PHE A 887 27.78 -21.44 2.14
C PHE A 887 27.01 -22.53 2.89
N SER A 888 26.00 -23.13 2.24
CA SER A 888 25.19 -24.20 2.84
C SER A 888 25.97 -25.50 3.06
N GLN A 889 27.05 -25.73 2.28
CA GLN A 889 28.01 -26.81 2.47
C GLN A 889 29.10 -26.49 3.53
N TYR A 890 29.06 -25.31 4.17
CA TYR A 890 30.10 -24.78 5.06
C TYR A 890 31.48 -24.60 4.39
N ARG A 891 31.51 -24.44 3.06
CA ARG A 891 32.71 -24.09 2.27
C ARG A 891 32.86 -22.56 2.21
N LEU A 892 33.10 -21.97 3.38
CA LEU A 892 33.07 -20.52 3.58
C LEU A 892 34.09 -19.76 2.72
N PRO A 893 35.35 -20.21 2.53
CA PRO A 893 36.32 -19.51 1.68
C PRO A 893 35.90 -19.45 0.21
N GLU A 894 35.40 -20.56 -0.34
CA GLU A 894 34.94 -20.59 -1.73
C GLU A 894 33.65 -19.78 -1.95
N ALA A 895 32.77 -19.73 -0.95
CA ALA A 895 31.59 -18.87 -0.98
C ALA A 895 31.98 -17.38 -0.99
N GLU A 896 32.93 -16.98 -0.14
CA GLU A 896 33.46 -15.60 -0.08
C GLU A 896 34.05 -15.16 -1.43
N GLU A 897 34.92 -15.98 -2.02
CA GLU A 897 35.55 -15.66 -3.31
C GLU A 897 34.52 -15.40 -4.42
N LEU A 898 33.51 -16.29 -4.53
CA LEU A 898 32.45 -16.15 -5.53
C LEU A 898 31.55 -14.93 -5.25
N TYR A 899 31.21 -14.67 -3.99
CA TYR A 899 30.42 -13.49 -3.65
C TYR A 899 31.18 -12.19 -3.95
N ASP A 900 32.47 -12.11 -3.69
CA ASP A 900 33.29 -10.93 -3.99
C ASP A 900 33.41 -10.68 -5.50
N GLU A 901 33.58 -11.75 -6.29
CA GLU A 901 33.55 -11.65 -7.76
C GLU A 901 32.17 -11.17 -8.25
N ALA A 902 31.08 -11.75 -7.74
CA ALA A 902 29.72 -11.36 -8.08
C ALA A 902 29.41 -9.92 -7.67
N LEU A 903 29.82 -9.49 -6.46
CA LEU A 903 29.60 -8.15 -5.95
C LEU A 903 30.29 -7.09 -6.81
N ARG A 904 31.58 -7.30 -7.14
CA ARG A 904 32.33 -6.38 -8.01
C ARG A 904 31.70 -6.26 -9.39
N GLY A 905 31.22 -7.37 -9.95
CA GLY A 905 30.49 -7.38 -11.22
C GLY A 905 29.18 -6.60 -11.13
N LYS A 906 28.34 -6.91 -10.14
CA LYS A 906 27.00 -6.29 -9.96
C LYS A 906 27.09 -4.80 -9.66
N GLN A 907 28.07 -4.36 -8.86
CA GLN A 907 28.31 -2.93 -8.60
C GLN A 907 28.65 -2.16 -9.88
N ARG A 908 29.43 -2.76 -10.79
CA ARG A 908 29.80 -2.13 -12.07
C ARG A 908 28.66 -2.13 -13.08
N SER A 909 27.88 -3.20 -13.18
CA SER A 909 26.85 -3.36 -14.21
C SER A 909 25.47 -2.86 -13.79
N LEU A 910 25.06 -3.09 -12.54
CA LEU A 910 23.72 -2.77 -12.03
C LEU A 910 23.72 -1.57 -11.08
N GLY A 911 24.87 -1.23 -10.50
CA GLY A 911 25.03 -0.16 -9.52
C GLY A 911 24.95 -0.64 -8.06
N GLU A 912 25.33 0.24 -7.15
CA GLU A 912 25.46 -0.06 -5.72
C GLU A 912 24.13 -0.30 -5.00
N TYR A 913 23.08 0.41 -5.40
CA TYR A 913 21.74 0.33 -4.79
C TYR A 913 20.80 -0.64 -5.50
N HIS A 914 21.29 -1.44 -6.45
CA HIS A 914 20.44 -2.45 -7.08
C HIS A 914 20.14 -3.61 -6.11
N THR A 915 18.91 -4.12 -6.11
CA THR A 915 18.43 -5.19 -5.21
C THR A 915 19.40 -6.37 -5.14
N SER A 916 19.75 -6.94 -6.30
CA SER A 916 20.66 -8.08 -6.39
C SER A 916 22.08 -7.77 -5.86
N THR A 917 22.54 -6.51 -5.96
CA THR A 917 23.81 -6.06 -5.36
C THR A 917 23.70 -6.06 -3.84
N LEU A 918 22.62 -5.49 -3.30
CA LEU A 918 22.39 -5.39 -1.85
C LEU A 918 22.20 -6.76 -1.18
N ASP A 919 21.56 -7.71 -1.85
CA ASP A 919 21.43 -9.09 -1.37
C ASP A 919 22.80 -9.81 -1.34
N THR A 920 23.65 -9.54 -2.32
CA THR A 920 25.03 -10.06 -2.32
C THR A 920 25.84 -9.49 -1.15
N ILE A 921 25.75 -8.18 -0.87
CA ILE A 921 26.43 -7.55 0.28
C ILE A 921 25.93 -8.16 1.60
N HIS A 922 24.61 -8.36 1.73
CA HIS A 922 24.02 -8.99 2.91
C HIS A 922 24.60 -10.39 3.15
N ASN A 923 24.66 -11.23 2.11
CA ASN A 923 25.15 -12.60 2.24
C ASN A 923 26.66 -12.66 2.55
N ILE A 924 27.48 -11.73 2.02
CA ILE A 924 28.89 -11.59 2.44
C ILE A 924 28.99 -11.31 3.94
N GLY A 925 28.15 -10.42 4.47
CA GLY A 925 28.09 -10.15 5.90
C GLY A 925 27.77 -11.40 6.74
N VAL A 926 26.89 -12.26 6.25
CA VAL A 926 26.58 -13.56 6.88
C VAL A 926 27.79 -14.52 6.81
N VAL A 927 28.48 -14.59 5.67
CA VAL A 927 29.71 -15.42 5.52
C VAL A 927 30.79 -14.98 6.52
N TYR A 928 31.05 -13.67 6.62
CA TYR A 928 32.03 -13.13 7.57
C TYR A 928 31.65 -13.46 9.02
N PHE A 929 30.36 -13.42 9.36
CA PHE A 929 29.89 -13.79 10.69
C PHE A 929 30.20 -15.26 11.02
N GLU A 930 29.90 -16.19 10.11
CA GLU A 930 30.18 -17.63 10.30
C GLU A 930 31.68 -17.96 10.33
N GLN A 931 32.53 -17.15 9.69
CA GLN A 931 33.99 -17.23 9.80
C GLN A 931 34.54 -16.67 11.13
N GLY A 932 33.70 -16.07 11.99
CA GLY A 932 34.12 -15.43 13.24
C GLY A 932 34.63 -13.98 13.07
N ARG A 933 34.51 -13.39 11.87
CA ARG A 933 34.92 -12.01 11.55
C ARG A 933 33.81 -11.02 11.89
N GLY A 934 33.50 -10.91 13.18
CA GLY A 934 32.32 -10.17 13.65
C GLY A 934 32.26 -8.68 13.29
N GLN A 935 33.40 -8.00 13.16
CA GLN A 935 33.44 -6.57 12.80
C GLN A 935 33.18 -6.34 11.31
N GLU A 936 33.80 -7.13 10.44
CA GLU A 936 33.58 -7.02 8.98
C GLU A 936 32.14 -7.44 8.60
N ALA A 937 31.57 -8.41 9.34
CA ALA A 937 30.17 -8.79 9.21
C ALA A 937 29.22 -7.63 9.56
N GLU A 938 29.51 -6.89 10.63
CA GLU A 938 28.76 -5.70 11.06
C GLU A 938 28.79 -4.63 9.96
N GLU A 939 29.97 -4.29 9.44
CA GLU A 939 30.14 -3.30 8.37
C GLU A 939 29.36 -3.65 7.09
N MET A 940 29.45 -4.91 6.64
CA MET A 940 28.72 -5.35 5.44
C MET A 940 27.22 -5.34 5.65
N CYS A 941 26.73 -5.80 6.81
CA CYS A 941 25.31 -5.80 7.10
C CYS A 941 24.75 -4.38 7.28
N GLU A 942 25.49 -3.45 7.88
CA GLU A 942 25.06 -2.04 7.99
C GLU A 942 24.99 -1.36 6.63
N ARG A 943 25.95 -1.64 5.75
CA ARG A 943 25.94 -1.16 4.37
C ARG A 943 24.74 -1.70 3.59
N ALA A 944 24.49 -3.01 3.66
CA ALA A 944 23.31 -3.63 3.05
C ALA A 944 22.01 -3.06 3.63
N LEU A 945 21.95 -2.85 4.95
CA LEU A 945 20.77 -2.29 5.62
C LEU A 945 20.47 -0.88 5.12
N SER A 946 21.48 -0.01 5.09
CA SER A 946 21.34 1.37 4.61
C SER A 946 20.78 1.40 3.17
N GLY A 947 21.39 0.62 2.26
CA GLY A 947 20.91 0.54 0.88
C GLY A 947 19.52 -0.07 0.74
N LYS A 948 19.19 -1.11 1.52
CA LYS A 948 17.84 -1.72 1.49
C LYS A 948 16.79 -0.77 2.06
N MET A 949 17.12 0.03 3.07
CA MET A 949 16.21 1.04 3.61
C MET A 949 15.95 2.18 2.64
N THR A 950 16.94 2.61 1.84
CA THR A 950 16.72 3.64 0.81
C THR A 950 15.89 3.10 -0.37
N VAL A 951 16.12 1.86 -0.79
CA VAL A 951 15.44 1.25 -1.95
C VAL A 951 14.02 0.79 -1.63
N PHE A 952 13.83 0.06 -0.54
CA PHE A 952 12.55 -0.58 -0.21
C PHE A 952 11.74 0.15 0.87
N GLY A 953 12.36 1.08 1.59
CA GLY A 953 11.81 1.65 2.81
C GLY A 953 11.92 0.72 4.02
N LYS A 954 11.61 1.25 5.20
CA LYS A 954 11.82 0.59 6.51
C LYS A 954 10.96 -0.67 6.77
N ASP A 955 9.86 -0.84 6.04
CA ASP A 955 8.84 -1.87 6.29
C ASP A 955 8.93 -3.07 5.31
N HIS A 956 10.08 -3.29 4.67
CA HIS A 956 10.27 -4.40 3.72
C HIS A 956 10.88 -5.66 4.36
N SER A 957 10.52 -6.85 3.88
CA SER A 957 11.01 -8.13 4.45
C SER A 957 12.54 -8.24 4.44
N SER A 958 13.18 -7.87 3.33
CA SER A 958 14.65 -7.96 3.22
C SER A 958 15.39 -7.01 4.16
N VAL A 959 14.76 -5.90 4.57
CA VAL A 959 15.30 -4.99 5.59
C VAL A 959 15.28 -5.68 6.95
N PHE A 960 14.19 -6.37 7.26
CA PHE A 960 14.09 -7.15 8.51
C PHE A 960 15.07 -8.32 8.55
N ASP A 961 15.35 -8.96 7.42
CA ASP A 961 16.35 -10.03 7.33
C ASP A 961 17.74 -9.50 7.67
N THR A 962 18.13 -8.35 7.11
CA THR A 962 19.42 -7.71 7.44
C THR A 962 19.49 -7.19 8.87
N GLN A 963 18.41 -6.58 9.39
CA GLN A 963 18.35 -6.18 10.81
C GLN A 963 18.41 -7.39 11.74
N PHE A 964 17.75 -8.50 11.39
CA PHE A 964 17.81 -9.73 12.17
C PHE A 964 19.24 -10.25 12.26
N GLN A 965 19.98 -10.25 11.15
CA GLN A 965 21.39 -10.66 11.16
C GLN A 965 22.26 -9.72 12.00
N LEU A 966 22.06 -8.40 11.93
CA LEU A 966 22.75 -7.47 12.86
C LEU A 966 22.43 -7.76 14.32
N GLY A 967 21.18 -8.11 14.64
CA GLY A 967 20.79 -8.55 15.98
C GLY A 967 21.56 -9.81 16.44
N THR A 968 21.80 -10.75 15.52
CA THR A 968 22.61 -11.95 15.77
C THR A 968 24.08 -11.60 16.00
N ILE A 969 24.64 -10.71 15.19
CA ILE A 969 26.02 -10.21 15.31
C ILE A 969 26.22 -9.50 16.67
N TYR A 970 25.35 -8.56 17.03
CA TYR A 970 25.42 -7.88 18.32
C TYR A 970 25.28 -8.83 19.50
N ARG A 971 24.47 -9.88 19.38
CA ARG A 971 24.33 -10.90 20.41
C ARG A 971 25.63 -11.67 20.63
N SER A 972 26.32 -12.09 19.56
CA SER A 972 27.59 -12.84 19.68
C SER A 972 28.71 -11.99 20.27
N GLN A 973 28.72 -10.68 19.96
CA GLN A 973 29.67 -9.71 20.51
C GLN A 973 29.38 -9.34 21.98
N GLY A 974 28.31 -9.86 22.58
CA GLY A 974 27.89 -9.51 23.96
C GLY A 974 27.21 -8.14 24.08
N LYS A 975 26.95 -7.43 22.97
CA LYS A 975 26.16 -6.17 22.90
C LYS A 975 24.66 -6.46 23.08
N LEU A 976 24.27 -7.09 24.19
CA LEU A 976 22.93 -7.64 24.39
C LEU A 976 21.81 -6.58 24.30
N LYS A 977 22.08 -5.30 24.61
CA LYS A 977 21.08 -4.21 24.55
C LYS A 977 20.76 -3.84 23.10
N ALA A 978 21.79 -3.62 22.30
CA ALA A 978 21.64 -3.37 20.87
C ALA A 978 20.95 -4.56 20.16
N ALA A 979 21.29 -5.79 20.55
CA ALA A 979 20.62 -6.99 20.02
C ALA A 979 19.11 -7.02 20.38
N GLU A 980 18.73 -6.66 21.61
CA GLU A 980 17.32 -6.59 22.00
C GLU A 980 16.55 -5.56 21.18
N GLU A 981 17.08 -4.35 21.08
CA GLU A 981 16.47 -3.26 20.31
C GLU A 981 16.29 -3.65 18.83
N MET A 982 17.31 -4.29 18.25
CA MET A 982 17.25 -4.75 16.87
C MET A 982 16.20 -5.85 16.68
N TYR A 983 16.20 -6.89 17.52
CA TYR A 983 15.21 -7.96 17.39
C TYR A 983 13.79 -7.49 17.67
N GLN A 984 13.57 -6.57 18.61
CA GLN A 984 12.24 -6.00 18.88
C GLN A 984 11.73 -5.19 17.68
N ARG A 985 12.60 -4.42 17.02
CA ARG A 985 12.27 -3.71 15.77
C ARG A 985 11.90 -4.69 14.66
N VAL A 986 12.70 -5.75 14.47
CA VAL A 986 12.43 -6.81 13.50
C VAL A 986 11.12 -7.52 13.82
N LEU A 987 10.85 -7.83 15.08
CA LEU A 987 9.63 -8.51 15.50
C LEU A 987 8.40 -7.66 15.18
N SER A 988 8.42 -6.39 15.59
CA SER A 988 7.33 -5.45 15.29
C SER A 988 7.11 -5.30 13.79
N GLY A 989 8.20 -5.22 13.00
CA GLY A 989 8.14 -5.13 11.55
C GLY A 989 7.58 -6.39 10.88
N ARG A 990 8.14 -7.56 11.20
CA ARG A 990 7.72 -8.85 10.66
C ARG A 990 6.29 -9.23 11.08
N GLU A 991 5.86 -8.93 12.30
CA GLU A 991 4.47 -9.13 12.72
C GLU A 991 3.49 -8.26 11.93
N LYS A 992 3.87 -7.00 11.67
CA LYS A 992 3.09 -6.06 10.87
C LYS A 992 3.01 -6.50 9.40
N VAL A 993 4.10 -7.01 8.84
CA VAL A 993 4.26 -7.27 7.39
C VAL A 993 3.95 -8.72 7.02
N LEU A 994 4.63 -9.68 7.66
CA LEU A 994 4.51 -11.12 7.38
C LEU A 994 3.42 -11.79 8.23
N GLY A 995 3.12 -11.23 9.40
CA GLY A 995 2.14 -11.78 10.34
C GLY A 995 2.78 -12.59 11.48
N ALA A 996 2.00 -12.79 12.54
CA ALA A 996 2.49 -13.37 13.80
C ALA A 996 2.84 -14.86 13.73
N CYS A 997 2.30 -15.60 12.75
CA CYS A 997 2.54 -17.05 12.58
C CYS A 997 3.51 -17.36 11.44
N HIS A 998 4.06 -16.35 10.76
CA HIS A 998 5.04 -16.56 9.71
C HIS A 998 6.34 -17.12 10.29
N SER A 999 6.98 -18.07 9.60
CA SER A 999 8.19 -18.75 10.05
C SER A 999 9.27 -17.77 10.55
N SER A 1000 9.65 -16.78 9.73
CA SER A 1000 10.65 -15.77 10.10
C SER A 1000 10.27 -14.93 11.32
N THR A 1001 8.98 -14.65 11.54
CA THR A 1001 8.50 -13.95 12.72
C THR A 1001 8.67 -14.82 13.96
N LEU A 1002 8.27 -16.09 13.87
CA LEU A 1002 8.39 -17.06 14.96
C LEU A 1002 9.85 -17.32 15.34
N HIS A 1003 10.76 -17.38 14.35
CA HIS A 1003 12.20 -17.41 14.59
C HIS A 1003 12.67 -16.17 15.36
N THR A 1004 12.23 -14.96 14.99
CA THR A 1004 12.56 -13.76 15.76
C THR A 1004 12.10 -13.84 17.21
N ILE A 1005 10.88 -14.33 17.47
CA ILE A 1005 10.35 -14.52 18.82
C ILE A 1005 11.23 -15.51 19.60
N HIS A 1006 11.61 -16.64 18.99
CA HIS A 1006 12.50 -17.61 19.61
C HIS A 1006 13.86 -17.00 20.00
N HIS A 1007 14.45 -16.20 19.11
CA HIS A 1007 15.74 -15.53 19.38
C HIS A 1007 15.64 -14.48 20.50
N ILE A 1008 14.52 -13.76 20.60
CA ILE A 1008 14.25 -12.85 21.73
C ILE A 1008 14.12 -13.67 23.03
N GLY A 1009 13.43 -14.81 23.00
CA GLY A 1009 13.35 -15.73 24.14
C GLY A 1009 14.73 -16.18 24.63
N ASN A 1010 15.62 -16.58 23.71
CA ASN A 1010 17.01 -16.92 24.02
C ASN A 1010 17.78 -15.73 24.59
N LEU A 1011 17.57 -14.51 24.08
CA LEU A 1011 18.21 -13.30 24.59
C LEU A 1011 17.78 -12.99 26.02
N TYR A 1012 16.49 -13.14 26.34
CA TYR A 1012 15.97 -12.98 27.70
C TYR A 1012 16.49 -14.04 28.66
N TYR A 1013 16.63 -15.28 28.19
CA TYR A 1013 17.26 -16.34 28.95
C TYR A 1013 18.70 -15.98 29.35
N MET A 1014 19.53 -15.55 28.41
CA MET A 1014 20.93 -15.14 28.68
C MET A 1014 21.05 -13.96 29.66
N ARG A 1015 20.00 -13.14 29.78
CA ARG A 1015 19.94 -12.02 30.73
C ARG A 1015 19.36 -12.39 32.09
N GLY A 1016 18.99 -13.65 32.31
CA GLY A 1016 18.31 -14.09 33.53
C GLY A 1016 16.85 -13.65 33.63
N ARG A 1017 16.26 -13.10 32.56
CA ARG A 1017 14.84 -12.69 32.50
C ARG A 1017 13.95 -13.90 32.18
N LEU A 1018 13.97 -14.89 33.07
CA LEU A 1018 13.37 -16.23 32.83
C LEU A 1018 11.88 -16.19 32.54
N GLN A 1019 11.13 -15.25 33.13
CA GLN A 1019 9.68 -15.14 32.90
C GLN A 1019 9.33 -14.67 31.49
N GLU A 1020 10.06 -13.68 30.98
CA GLU A 1020 9.83 -13.15 29.63
C GLU A 1020 10.37 -14.10 28.57
N ALA A 1021 11.46 -14.81 28.88
CA ALA A 1021 11.94 -15.91 28.04
C ALA A 1021 10.88 -17.00 27.86
N GLU A 1022 10.18 -17.39 28.94
CA GLU A 1022 9.11 -18.40 28.89
C GLU A 1022 7.95 -17.92 28.02
N GLN A 1023 7.51 -16.68 28.22
CA GLN A 1023 6.41 -16.11 27.42
C GLN A 1023 6.73 -16.07 25.92
N MET A 1024 7.95 -15.66 25.55
CA MET A 1024 8.37 -15.63 24.16
C MET A 1024 8.47 -17.05 23.58
N GLN A 1025 9.04 -18.00 24.33
CA GLN A 1025 9.18 -19.37 23.87
C GLN A 1025 7.83 -20.09 23.74
N GLU A 1026 6.87 -19.86 24.64
CA GLU A 1026 5.49 -20.34 24.52
C GLU A 1026 4.80 -19.79 23.28
N ARG A 1027 4.97 -18.48 23.04
CA ARG A 1027 4.41 -17.81 21.87
C ARG A 1027 4.97 -18.39 20.56
N ALA A 1028 6.28 -18.61 20.51
CA ALA A 1028 6.94 -19.24 19.36
C ALA A 1028 6.45 -20.69 19.16
N LEU A 1029 6.42 -21.50 20.23
CA LEU A 1029 5.97 -22.90 20.16
C LEU A 1029 4.53 -23.01 19.65
N ASN A 1030 3.60 -22.22 20.22
CA ASN A 1030 2.21 -22.21 19.78
C ASN A 1030 2.05 -21.78 18.32
N GLY A 1031 2.91 -20.87 17.85
CA GLY A 1031 2.95 -20.47 16.45
C GLY A 1031 3.44 -21.60 15.54
N PHE A 1032 4.58 -22.21 15.87
CA PHE A 1032 5.15 -23.32 15.10
C PHE A 1032 4.22 -24.54 15.08
N ASP A 1033 3.55 -24.82 16.20
CA ASP A 1033 2.52 -25.87 16.31
C ASP A 1033 1.39 -25.70 15.29
N ARG A 1034 0.89 -24.46 15.14
CA ARG A 1034 -0.18 -24.16 14.17
C ARG A 1034 0.31 -24.18 12.73
N THR A 1035 1.54 -23.75 12.49
CA THR A 1035 2.07 -23.57 11.13
C THR A 1035 2.62 -24.87 10.54
N PHE A 1036 3.37 -25.67 11.31
CA PHE A 1036 4.07 -26.85 10.82
C PHE A 1036 3.59 -28.16 11.48
N GLY A 1037 2.73 -28.07 12.48
CA GLY A 1037 2.26 -29.22 13.25
C GLY A 1037 3.18 -29.58 14.42
N HIS A 1038 2.62 -30.39 15.32
CA HIS A 1038 3.23 -30.72 16.60
C HIS A 1038 4.47 -31.61 16.53
N ASP A 1039 4.62 -32.38 15.45
CA ASP A 1039 5.69 -33.38 15.27
C ASP A 1039 6.84 -32.88 14.38
N HIS A 1040 6.75 -31.66 13.85
CA HIS A 1040 7.80 -31.08 13.03
C HIS A 1040 9.09 -30.88 13.85
N THR A 1041 10.25 -31.20 13.25
CA THR A 1041 11.56 -31.23 13.94
C THR A 1041 11.85 -29.96 14.72
N TYR A 1042 11.62 -28.79 14.12
CA TYR A 1042 11.88 -27.50 14.75
C TYR A 1042 10.89 -27.20 15.90
N THR A 1043 9.64 -27.61 15.75
CA THR A 1043 8.60 -27.47 16.79
C THR A 1043 8.98 -28.27 18.03
N LEU A 1044 9.52 -29.47 17.84
CA LEU A 1044 10.00 -30.34 18.92
C LEU A 1044 11.22 -29.74 19.65
N GLU A 1045 12.15 -29.09 18.93
CA GLU A 1045 13.29 -28.38 19.53
C GLU A 1045 12.85 -27.18 20.39
N LEU A 1046 11.85 -26.43 19.91
CA LEU A 1046 11.24 -25.35 20.70
C LEU A 1046 10.55 -25.88 21.96
N ALA A 1047 9.82 -26.99 21.85
CA ALA A 1047 9.16 -27.65 22.99
C ALA A 1047 10.17 -28.16 24.01
N HIS A 1048 11.28 -28.74 23.55
CA HIS A 1048 12.39 -29.18 24.41
C HIS A 1048 13.01 -27.98 25.15
N THR A 1049 13.29 -26.89 24.44
CA THR A 1049 13.86 -25.66 25.03
C THR A 1049 12.91 -25.06 26.08
N LEU A 1050 11.60 -25.02 25.81
CA LEU A 1050 10.60 -24.56 26.77
C LEU A 1050 10.51 -25.49 28.00
N ALA A 1051 10.64 -26.80 27.81
CA ALA A 1051 10.60 -27.78 28.91
C ALA A 1051 11.77 -27.57 29.88
N VAL A 1052 12.98 -27.36 29.36
CA VAL A 1052 14.17 -27.04 30.17
C VAL A 1052 13.96 -25.75 30.97
N LEU A 1053 13.42 -24.71 30.33
CA LEU A 1053 13.13 -23.43 30.98
C LEU A 1053 12.04 -23.57 32.07
N CYS A 1054 10.99 -24.35 31.82
CA CYS A 1054 9.96 -24.66 32.81
C CYS A 1054 10.54 -25.39 34.04
N CYS A 1055 11.47 -26.33 33.82
CA CYS A 1055 12.16 -27.06 34.88
C CYS A 1055 12.96 -26.10 35.78
N GLN A 1056 13.72 -25.16 35.19
CA GLN A 1056 14.48 -24.17 35.97
C GLN A 1056 13.60 -23.20 36.77
N ARG A 1057 12.35 -22.98 36.33
CA ARG A 1057 11.36 -22.18 37.05
C ARG A 1057 10.57 -22.96 38.11
N GLY A 1058 10.82 -24.26 38.26
CA GLY A 1058 10.07 -25.14 39.15
C GLY A 1058 8.65 -25.47 38.67
N LYS A 1059 8.32 -25.22 37.39
CA LYS A 1059 7.05 -25.62 36.77
C LYS A 1059 7.14 -27.06 36.26
N LEU A 1060 7.31 -27.99 37.18
CA LEU A 1060 7.71 -29.37 36.88
C LEU A 1060 6.66 -30.14 36.07
N ASP A 1061 5.37 -29.98 36.36
CA ASP A 1061 4.30 -30.68 35.62
C ASP A 1061 4.25 -30.27 34.14
N LYS A 1062 4.47 -28.98 33.86
CA LYS A 1062 4.53 -28.46 32.48
C LYS A 1062 5.79 -28.95 31.77
N ALA A 1063 6.92 -29.00 32.47
CA ALA A 1063 8.17 -29.53 31.92
C ALA A 1063 8.03 -31.02 31.56
N GLU A 1064 7.44 -31.83 32.46
CA GLU A 1064 7.14 -33.24 32.23
C GLU A 1064 6.27 -33.44 30.98
N SER A 1065 5.16 -32.72 30.87
CA SER A 1065 4.26 -32.81 29.72
C SER A 1065 4.97 -32.50 28.40
N LEU A 1066 5.79 -31.44 28.35
CA LEU A 1066 6.55 -31.08 27.16
C LEU A 1066 7.63 -32.12 26.84
N PHE A 1067 8.40 -32.59 27.83
CA PHE A 1067 9.40 -33.64 27.62
C PHE A 1067 8.78 -34.95 27.14
N GLN A 1068 7.63 -35.37 27.68
CA GLN A 1068 6.91 -36.56 27.22
C GLN A 1068 6.44 -36.42 25.77
N ARG A 1069 5.96 -35.23 25.39
CA ARG A 1069 5.62 -34.91 24.00
C ARG A 1069 6.84 -35.06 23.08
N VAL A 1070 7.98 -34.43 23.43
CA VAL A 1070 9.20 -34.54 22.61
C VAL A 1070 9.74 -35.97 22.56
N LEU A 1071 9.68 -36.69 23.69
CA LEU A 1071 10.09 -38.08 23.80
C LEU A 1071 9.30 -38.96 22.83
N SER A 1072 7.97 -38.91 22.88
CA SER A 1072 7.10 -39.71 22.02
C SER A 1072 7.41 -39.51 20.53
N ALA A 1073 7.58 -38.25 20.10
CA ALA A 1073 7.88 -37.96 18.70
C ALA A 1073 9.29 -38.41 18.29
N LYS A 1074 10.32 -38.15 19.12
CA LYS A 1074 11.71 -38.57 18.82
C LYS A 1074 11.89 -40.08 18.89
N GLU A 1075 11.13 -40.80 19.71
CA GLU A 1075 11.11 -42.27 19.70
C GLU A 1075 10.62 -42.83 18.37
N GLN A 1076 9.60 -42.22 17.76
CA GLN A 1076 9.10 -42.63 16.45
C GLN A 1076 10.10 -42.35 15.33
N ILE A 1077 10.79 -41.20 15.39
CA ILE A 1077 11.72 -40.76 14.33
C ILE A 1077 13.07 -41.49 14.41
N ASN A 1078 13.66 -41.56 15.61
CA ASN A 1078 15.04 -41.99 15.81
C ASN A 1078 15.16 -43.37 16.49
N GLY A 1079 14.05 -43.92 16.99
CA GLY A 1079 14.02 -45.15 17.77
C GLY A 1079 14.32 -44.93 19.26
N LYS A 1080 13.76 -45.82 20.09
CA LYS A 1080 13.71 -45.72 21.57
C LYS A 1080 15.06 -45.67 22.30
N ARG A 1081 16.16 -46.03 21.65
CA ARG A 1081 17.50 -46.10 22.25
C ARG A 1081 18.52 -45.20 21.56
N SER A 1082 18.05 -44.24 20.77
CA SER A 1082 18.91 -43.25 20.12
C SER A 1082 19.45 -42.22 21.11
N GLY A 1083 20.62 -41.64 20.82
CA GLY A 1083 21.24 -40.59 21.65
C GLY A 1083 20.30 -39.44 22.02
N PRO A 1084 19.54 -38.85 21.08
CA PRO A 1084 18.58 -37.78 21.37
C PRO A 1084 17.47 -38.20 22.35
N VAL A 1085 16.94 -39.43 22.20
CA VAL A 1085 15.93 -39.97 23.11
C VAL A 1085 16.49 -40.15 24.52
N LEU A 1086 17.71 -40.67 24.65
CA LEU A 1086 18.39 -40.82 25.94
C LEU A 1086 18.66 -39.47 26.62
N ALA A 1087 18.97 -38.42 25.86
CA ALA A 1087 19.15 -37.08 26.41
C ALA A 1087 17.82 -36.51 26.96
N ILE A 1088 16.70 -36.76 26.30
CA ILE A 1088 15.37 -36.36 26.78
C ILE A 1088 15.02 -37.14 28.06
N LEU A 1089 15.25 -38.46 28.08
CA LEU A 1089 15.02 -39.29 29.27
C LEU A 1089 15.87 -38.84 30.47
N ASN A 1090 17.14 -38.44 30.24
CA ASN A 1090 17.99 -37.88 31.29
C ASN A 1090 17.41 -36.58 31.88
N ASN A 1091 16.85 -35.71 31.03
CA ASN A 1091 16.21 -34.48 31.50
C ASN A 1091 14.87 -34.75 32.20
N LEU A 1092 14.09 -35.71 31.71
CA LEU A 1092 12.85 -36.14 32.36
C LEU A 1092 13.12 -36.77 33.73
N ALA A 1093 14.22 -37.52 33.88
CA ALA A 1093 14.67 -38.05 35.17
C ALA A 1093 15.03 -36.93 36.17
N ASN A 1094 15.62 -35.81 35.70
CA ASN A 1094 15.82 -34.63 36.54
C ASN A 1094 14.45 -34.10 37.03
N VAL A 1095 13.46 -33.97 36.14
CA VAL A 1095 12.11 -33.51 36.50
C VAL A 1095 11.47 -34.43 37.56
N TYR A 1096 11.56 -35.75 37.39
CA TYR A 1096 11.07 -36.70 38.39
C TYR A 1096 11.77 -36.56 39.74
N ARG A 1097 13.08 -36.31 39.76
CA ARG A 1097 13.83 -36.06 41.00
C ARG A 1097 13.31 -34.80 41.71
N GLU A 1098 13.20 -33.69 40.99
CA GLU A 1098 12.71 -32.42 41.55
C GLU A 1098 11.24 -32.51 42.03
N GLN A 1099 10.42 -33.38 41.43
CA GLN A 1099 9.05 -33.69 41.91
C GLN A 1099 9.03 -34.59 43.16
N GLY A 1100 10.18 -35.14 43.59
CA GLY A 1100 10.27 -36.13 44.67
C GLY A 1100 9.94 -37.57 44.25
N ARG A 1101 9.74 -37.84 42.95
CA ARG A 1101 9.54 -39.19 42.37
C ARG A 1101 10.87 -39.92 42.20
N LEU A 1102 11.60 -40.08 43.31
CA LEU A 1102 12.97 -40.60 43.32
C LEU A 1102 13.09 -42.05 42.80
N ARG A 1103 12.01 -42.84 42.77
CA ARG A 1103 11.99 -44.20 42.16
C ARG A 1103 12.07 -44.14 40.65
N GLU A 1104 11.22 -43.34 40.05
CA GLU A 1104 11.15 -43.19 38.61
C GLU A 1104 12.41 -42.51 38.06
N ALA A 1105 12.94 -41.52 38.79
CA ALA A 1105 14.23 -40.89 38.46
C ALA A 1105 15.37 -41.92 38.45
N GLU A 1106 15.49 -42.74 39.49
CA GLU A 1106 16.53 -43.77 39.61
C GLU A 1106 16.44 -44.81 38.47
N GLU A 1107 15.24 -45.33 38.19
CA GLU A 1107 15.03 -46.30 37.12
C GLU A 1107 15.40 -45.72 35.75
N THR A 1108 15.00 -44.47 35.50
CA THR A 1108 15.28 -43.78 34.24
C THR A 1108 16.78 -43.52 34.07
N TYR A 1109 17.48 -43.01 35.08
CA TYR A 1109 18.93 -42.82 35.01
C TYR A 1109 19.69 -44.14 34.85
N LYS A 1110 19.28 -45.22 35.50
CA LYS A 1110 19.91 -46.54 35.32
C LYS A 1110 19.78 -47.02 33.88
N LEU A 1111 18.62 -46.83 33.26
CA LEU A 1111 18.39 -47.16 31.86
C LEU A 1111 19.29 -46.31 30.95
N VAL A 1112 19.30 -44.98 31.13
CA VAL A 1112 20.10 -44.05 30.32
C VAL A 1112 21.59 -44.34 30.45
N LEU A 1113 22.07 -44.53 31.68
CA LEU A 1113 23.46 -44.85 31.97
C LEU A 1113 23.89 -46.18 31.33
N ALA A 1114 23.05 -47.20 31.41
CA ALA A 1114 23.33 -48.51 30.81
C ALA A 1114 23.49 -48.42 29.29
N GLU A 1115 22.65 -47.64 28.61
CA GLU A 1115 22.73 -47.48 27.15
C GLU A 1115 23.92 -46.60 26.72
N TRP A 1116 24.22 -45.50 27.42
CA TRP A 1116 25.39 -44.67 27.10
C TRP A 1116 26.72 -45.41 27.37
N ARG A 1117 26.79 -46.23 28.42
CA ARG A 1117 27.98 -47.04 28.71
C ARG A 1117 28.31 -48.08 27.63
N LYS A 1118 27.32 -48.55 26.86
CA LYS A 1118 27.58 -49.45 25.72
C LYS A 1118 28.39 -48.79 24.62
N HIS A 1119 28.28 -47.48 24.47
CA HIS A 1119 29.01 -46.72 23.45
C HIS A 1119 30.40 -46.34 23.96
N SER A 1120 30.47 -45.70 25.13
CA SER A 1120 31.73 -45.50 25.84
C SER A 1120 31.47 -45.23 27.33
N PRO A 1121 32.09 -46.00 28.24
CA PRO A 1121 31.90 -45.82 29.68
C PRO A 1121 32.51 -44.51 30.21
N THR A 1122 33.41 -43.87 29.46
CA THR A 1122 34.05 -42.59 29.82
C THR A 1122 33.45 -41.39 29.09
N HIS A 1123 32.40 -41.59 28.28
CA HIS A 1123 31.73 -40.49 27.60
C HIS A 1123 31.10 -39.50 28.59
N SER A 1124 31.21 -38.20 28.32
CA SER A 1124 30.76 -37.12 29.21
C SER A 1124 29.28 -37.24 29.62
N ALA A 1125 28.42 -37.69 28.70
CA ALA A 1125 27.00 -37.92 28.98
C ALA A 1125 26.77 -39.11 29.94
N ALA A 1126 27.53 -40.20 29.80
CA ALA A 1126 27.44 -41.36 30.70
C ALA A 1126 27.88 -40.98 32.12
N LEU A 1127 28.97 -40.21 32.24
CA LEU A 1127 29.42 -39.66 33.52
C LEU A 1127 28.38 -38.69 34.10
N GLY A 1128 27.72 -37.89 33.27
CA GLY A 1128 26.64 -36.98 33.69
C GLY A 1128 25.43 -37.72 34.27
N ALA A 1129 24.98 -38.79 33.62
CA ALA A 1129 23.93 -39.65 34.15
C ALA A 1129 24.35 -40.32 35.47
N LEU A 1130 25.61 -40.77 35.57
CA LEU A 1130 26.16 -41.36 36.81
C LEU A 1130 26.19 -40.34 37.96
N ASN A 1131 26.61 -39.10 37.68
CA ASN A 1131 26.60 -38.01 38.65
C ASN A 1131 25.17 -37.74 39.15
N ASN A 1132 24.20 -37.62 38.23
CA ASN A 1132 22.81 -37.37 38.60
C ASN A 1132 22.19 -38.54 39.39
N LEU A 1133 22.53 -39.79 39.04
CA LEU A 1133 22.14 -40.97 39.81
C LEU A 1133 22.73 -40.95 41.22
N GLY A 1134 23.99 -40.50 41.36
CA GLY A 1134 24.63 -40.26 42.66
C GLY A 1134 23.84 -39.28 43.53
N VAL A 1135 23.36 -38.17 42.95
CA VAL A 1135 22.48 -37.22 43.63
C VAL A 1135 21.17 -37.87 44.07
N VAL A 1136 20.52 -38.67 43.21
CA VAL A 1136 19.28 -39.40 43.59
C VAL A 1136 19.52 -40.36 44.76
N HIS A 1137 20.68 -41.04 44.80
CA HIS A 1137 21.03 -41.89 45.94
C HIS A 1137 21.30 -41.08 47.22
N GLN A 1138 21.90 -39.89 47.09
CA GLN A 1138 22.09 -38.96 48.21
C GLN A 1138 20.74 -38.47 48.76
N ASP A 1139 19.82 -38.04 47.90
CA ASP A 1139 18.47 -37.57 48.27
C ASP A 1139 17.65 -38.66 49.00
N ARG A 1140 17.95 -39.93 48.76
CA ARG A 1140 17.36 -41.09 49.45
C ARG A 1140 18.07 -41.49 50.75
N GLY A 1141 19.15 -40.82 51.11
CA GLY A 1141 19.99 -41.16 52.27
C GLY A 1141 20.92 -42.36 52.05
N GLN A 1142 21.10 -42.83 50.82
CA GLN A 1142 21.98 -43.95 50.47
C GLN A 1142 23.42 -43.46 50.24
N LEU A 1143 23.98 -42.79 51.25
CA LEU A 1143 25.21 -41.98 51.14
C LEU A 1143 26.46 -42.77 50.70
N LYS A 1144 26.52 -44.09 50.94
CA LYS A 1144 27.63 -44.95 50.51
C LYS A 1144 27.64 -45.21 49.01
N GLU A 1145 26.46 -45.44 48.43
CA GLU A 1145 26.32 -45.65 46.99
C GLU A 1145 26.55 -44.34 46.23
N ALA A 1146 26.01 -43.23 46.75
CA ALA A 1146 26.30 -41.89 46.23
C ALA A 1146 27.81 -41.58 46.22
N GLU A 1147 28.53 -41.92 47.30
CA GLU A 1147 29.99 -41.70 47.39
C GLU A 1147 30.75 -42.48 46.31
N LYS A 1148 30.35 -43.73 46.04
CA LYS A 1148 30.94 -44.56 45.00
C LYS A 1148 30.73 -43.93 43.62
N MET A 1149 29.51 -43.51 43.33
CA MET A 1149 29.13 -42.94 42.03
C MET A 1149 29.83 -41.60 41.78
N PHE A 1150 29.86 -40.69 42.76
CA PHE A 1150 30.55 -39.40 42.60
C PHE A 1150 32.06 -39.57 42.42
N LYS A 1151 32.70 -40.51 43.14
CA LYS A 1151 34.12 -40.80 42.96
C LYS A 1151 34.43 -41.35 41.58
N GLU A 1152 33.62 -42.28 41.09
CA GLU A 1152 33.75 -42.85 39.75
C GLU A 1152 33.52 -41.77 38.68
N CYS A 1153 32.52 -40.90 38.86
CA CYS A 1153 32.25 -39.79 37.96
C CYS A 1153 33.40 -38.77 37.93
N LEU A 1154 33.93 -38.41 39.09
CA LEU A 1154 35.02 -37.43 39.21
C LEU A 1154 36.29 -37.95 38.55
N ASP A 1155 36.69 -39.19 38.82
CA ASP A 1155 37.86 -39.82 38.17
C ASP A 1155 37.68 -39.89 36.64
N GLY A 1156 36.45 -40.18 36.18
CA GLY A 1156 36.12 -40.15 34.77
C GLY A 1156 36.24 -38.76 34.14
N TYR A 1157 35.70 -37.72 34.79
CA TYR A 1157 35.77 -36.34 34.28
C TYR A 1157 37.19 -35.77 34.32
N GLU A 1158 37.97 -36.06 35.37
CA GLU A 1158 39.38 -35.64 35.44
C GLU A 1158 40.21 -36.25 34.30
N LYS A 1159 39.98 -37.52 33.95
CA LYS A 1159 40.68 -38.19 32.85
C LYS A 1159 40.24 -37.73 31.46
N SER A 1160 38.95 -37.43 31.29
CA SER A 1160 38.37 -37.14 29.97
C SER A 1160 38.36 -35.66 29.61
N LEU A 1161 38.07 -34.78 30.58
CA LEU A 1161 37.88 -33.34 30.37
C LEU A 1161 38.93 -32.49 31.11
N GLY A 1162 39.69 -33.10 32.01
CA GLY A 1162 40.68 -32.43 32.84
C GLY A 1162 40.12 -31.88 34.16
N PRO A 1163 41.00 -31.50 35.09
CA PRO A 1163 40.62 -31.10 36.45
C PRO A 1163 39.88 -29.75 36.54
N ASN A 1164 40.06 -28.87 35.55
CA ASN A 1164 39.51 -27.51 35.55
C ASN A 1164 38.23 -27.37 34.71
N HIS A 1165 37.75 -28.43 34.06
CA HIS A 1165 36.52 -28.37 33.28
C HIS A 1165 35.29 -28.21 34.19
N SER A 1166 34.29 -27.43 33.75
CA SER A 1166 33.10 -27.09 34.54
C SER A 1166 32.37 -28.32 35.12
N LEU A 1167 32.17 -29.36 34.32
CA LEU A 1167 31.54 -30.62 34.77
C LEU A 1167 32.38 -31.36 35.84
N THR A 1168 33.71 -31.29 35.75
CA THR A 1168 34.61 -31.86 36.77
C THR A 1168 34.43 -31.10 38.08
N LEU A 1169 34.38 -29.77 38.02
CA LEU A 1169 34.18 -28.91 39.19
C LEU A 1169 32.79 -29.09 39.82
N ASP A 1170 31.75 -29.30 39.01
CA ASP A 1170 30.41 -29.64 39.49
C ASP A 1170 30.42 -30.99 40.24
N ALA A 1171 31.11 -32.01 39.72
CA ALA A 1171 31.26 -33.29 40.41
C ALA A 1171 32.06 -33.16 41.73
N VAL A 1172 33.08 -32.31 41.77
CA VAL A 1172 33.82 -31.96 43.01
C VAL A 1172 32.88 -31.32 44.03
N SER A 1173 32.05 -30.37 43.60
CA SER A 1173 31.08 -29.68 44.44
C SER A 1173 30.03 -30.65 45.01
N ASN A 1174 29.48 -31.53 44.18
CA ASN A 1174 28.51 -32.56 44.60
C ASN A 1174 29.10 -33.55 45.61
N LEU A 1175 30.36 -33.98 45.40
CA LEU A 1175 31.05 -34.84 46.38
C LEU A 1175 31.31 -34.08 47.71
N GLY A 1176 31.55 -32.77 47.64
CA GLY A 1176 31.62 -31.89 48.80
C GLY A 1176 30.31 -31.85 49.58
N ASP A 1177 29.18 -31.64 48.88
CA ASP A 1177 27.83 -31.65 49.46
C ASP A 1177 27.54 -33.00 50.13
N LEU A 1178 27.87 -34.12 49.48
CA LEU A 1178 27.72 -35.45 50.07
C LEU A 1178 28.53 -35.62 51.37
N TYR A 1179 29.78 -35.14 51.40
CA TYR A 1179 30.58 -35.21 52.63
C TYR A 1179 30.04 -34.33 53.74
N LEU A 1180 29.36 -33.22 53.42
CA LEU A 1180 28.66 -32.43 54.41
C LEU A 1180 27.49 -33.21 55.02
N ASP A 1181 26.70 -33.91 54.20
CA ASP A 1181 25.60 -34.78 54.65
C ASP A 1181 26.09 -35.97 55.48
N GLN A 1182 27.29 -36.47 55.21
CA GLN A 1182 27.97 -37.49 56.04
C GLN A 1182 28.62 -36.91 57.32
N HIS A 1183 28.43 -35.61 57.61
CA HIS A 1183 29.04 -34.88 58.71
C HIS A 1183 30.58 -34.79 58.68
N LYS A 1184 31.19 -34.93 57.49
CA LYS A 1184 32.64 -34.82 57.23
C LYS A 1184 33.03 -33.42 56.73
N ALA A 1185 32.70 -32.39 57.52
CA ALA A 1185 32.87 -30.98 57.15
C ALA A 1185 34.29 -30.60 56.68
N HIS A 1186 35.34 -31.20 57.25
CA HIS A 1186 36.73 -30.94 56.82
C HIS A 1186 36.96 -31.35 55.36
N ARG A 1187 36.50 -32.54 54.97
CA ARG A 1187 36.64 -33.04 53.59
C ARG A 1187 35.78 -32.26 52.61
N ALA A 1188 34.57 -31.87 53.01
CA ALA A 1188 33.71 -31.00 52.20
C ALA A 1188 34.41 -29.66 51.91
N LYS A 1189 35.02 -29.05 52.94
CA LYS A 1189 35.77 -27.79 52.79
C LYS A 1189 36.93 -27.90 51.81
N GLU A 1190 37.72 -28.97 51.85
CA GLU A 1190 38.83 -29.19 50.91
C GLU A 1190 38.34 -29.23 49.45
N LEU A 1191 37.23 -29.92 49.19
CA LEU A 1191 36.65 -30.01 47.85
C LEU A 1191 36.08 -28.67 47.38
N TYR A 1192 35.38 -27.92 48.24
CA TYR A 1192 34.87 -26.59 47.87
C TYR A 1192 36.00 -25.59 47.60
N LEU A 1193 37.08 -25.62 48.39
CA LEU A 1193 38.25 -24.76 48.15
C LEU A 1193 38.92 -25.09 46.81
N ARG A 1194 39.03 -26.39 46.48
CA ARG A 1194 39.52 -26.83 45.17
C ARG A 1194 38.64 -26.31 44.04
N ALA A 1195 37.32 -26.47 44.15
CA ALA A 1195 36.39 -25.99 43.13
C ALA A 1195 36.42 -24.46 42.99
N LEU A 1196 36.51 -23.72 44.11
CA LEU A 1196 36.55 -22.27 44.13
C LEU A 1196 37.78 -21.72 43.40
N ALA A 1197 38.97 -22.24 43.69
CA ALA A 1197 40.20 -21.79 43.06
C ALA A 1197 40.14 -21.95 41.53
N SER A 1198 39.67 -23.10 41.04
CA SER A 1198 39.51 -23.32 39.60
C SER A 1198 38.39 -22.46 38.98
N TYR A 1199 37.29 -22.21 39.69
CA TYR A 1199 36.22 -21.33 39.20
C TYR A 1199 36.65 -19.86 39.13
N GLU A 1200 37.43 -19.38 40.10
CA GLU A 1200 38.02 -18.03 40.08
C GLU A 1200 38.99 -17.86 38.91
N GLU A 1201 39.83 -18.87 38.65
CA GLU A 1201 40.79 -18.86 37.54
C GLU A 1201 40.11 -18.91 36.17
N THR A 1202 39.09 -19.76 36.01
CA THR A 1202 38.47 -20.02 34.69
C THR A 1202 37.31 -19.09 34.34
N MET A 1203 36.51 -18.68 35.32
CA MET A 1203 35.28 -17.90 35.10
C MET A 1203 35.31 -16.52 35.76
N GLY A 1204 36.34 -16.23 36.54
CA GLY A 1204 36.48 -14.99 37.29
C GLY A 1204 35.69 -14.98 38.60
N PRO A 1205 35.98 -14.00 39.49
CA PRO A 1205 35.40 -13.91 40.83
C PRO A 1205 33.91 -13.56 40.84
N ASP A 1206 33.41 -12.91 39.78
CA ASP A 1206 32.03 -12.42 39.71
C ASP A 1206 31.04 -13.44 39.13
N HIS A 1207 31.52 -14.55 38.59
CA HIS A 1207 30.65 -15.58 38.02
C HIS A 1207 29.76 -16.23 39.11
N PRO A 1208 28.46 -16.50 38.83
CA PRO A 1208 27.53 -17.03 39.83
C PRO A 1208 28.01 -18.29 40.54
N LYS A 1209 28.59 -19.25 39.80
CA LYS A 1209 29.13 -20.49 40.38
C LYS A 1209 30.30 -20.24 41.33
N THR A 1210 31.16 -19.26 41.01
CA THR A 1210 32.29 -18.87 41.86
C THR A 1210 31.78 -18.32 43.19
N ARG A 1211 30.79 -17.41 43.14
CA ARG A 1211 30.16 -16.84 44.33
C ARG A 1211 29.41 -17.89 45.15
N GLU A 1212 28.69 -18.80 44.51
CA GLU A 1212 28.01 -19.91 45.20
C GLU A 1212 29.02 -20.80 45.93
N THR A 1213 30.10 -21.19 45.27
CA THR A 1213 31.13 -22.05 45.86
C THR A 1213 31.86 -21.33 47.00
N ALA A 1214 32.14 -20.03 46.87
CA ALA A 1214 32.67 -19.19 47.94
C ALA A 1214 31.72 -19.14 49.15
N ASN A 1215 30.40 -19.08 48.91
CA ASN A 1215 29.40 -19.14 49.97
C ASN A 1215 29.39 -20.52 50.65
N LYS A 1216 29.49 -21.62 49.90
CA LYS A 1216 29.62 -22.98 50.47
C LYS A 1216 30.86 -23.08 51.38
N VAL A 1217 32.02 -22.56 50.95
CA VAL A 1217 33.24 -22.49 51.79
C VAL A 1217 33.01 -21.70 53.08
N ARG A 1218 32.34 -20.54 52.98
CA ARG A 1218 32.01 -19.69 54.15
C ARG A 1218 31.08 -20.40 55.13
N LEU A 1219 30.01 -21.03 54.64
CA LEU A 1219 29.04 -21.78 55.45
C LEU A 1219 29.70 -22.90 56.25
N VAL A 1220 30.57 -23.69 55.61
CA VAL A 1220 31.31 -24.75 56.30
C VAL A 1220 32.35 -24.21 57.28
N SER A 1221 32.91 -23.03 57.01
CA SER A 1221 33.89 -22.38 57.89
C SER A 1221 33.26 -21.69 59.12
N ASN A 1222 31.97 -21.32 59.04
CA ASN A 1222 31.24 -20.62 60.10
C ASN A 1222 30.51 -21.54 61.09
N HIS A 1223 30.59 -22.87 60.96
CA HIS A 1223 30.10 -23.80 61.97
C HIS A 1223 31.16 -24.04 63.07
N PRO A 1224 31.02 -23.47 64.29
CA PRO A 1224 31.93 -23.76 65.38
C PRO A 1224 31.41 -25.01 66.10
N ASN A 1225 31.86 -26.21 65.70
CA ASN A 1225 31.98 -27.44 66.54
C ASN A 1225 32.05 -28.77 65.77
N SER A 1226 32.96 -28.95 64.79
CA SER A 1226 33.32 -30.30 64.32
C SER A 1226 34.65 -30.80 64.90
N ALA A 1227 35.61 -29.91 65.17
CA ALA A 1227 36.91 -30.29 65.74
C ALA A 1227 36.84 -30.81 67.19
N LYS A 1228 35.84 -30.42 68.00
CA LYS A 1228 35.67 -30.91 69.38
C LYS A 1228 35.00 -32.29 69.49
N ARG A 1229 34.21 -32.73 68.50
CA ARG A 1229 33.51 -34.02 68.55
C ARG A 1229 34.37 -35.18 68.05
N ASP A 1230 35.18 -34.97 67.01
CA ASP A 1230 36.12 -36.00 66.52
C ASP A 1230 37.30 -36.24 67.48
N PHE A 1231 37.71 -35.22 68.25
CA PHE A 1231 38.70 -35.38 69.32
C PHE A 1231 38.15 -36.22 70.49
N MET A 1232 36.89 -36.00 70.89
CA MET A 1232 36.23 -36.79 71.95
C MET A 1232 35.92 -38.24 71.53
N ALA A 1233 35.57 -38.48 70.25
CA ALA A 1233 35.33 -39.83 69.74
C ALA A 1233 36.62 -40.69 69.65
N ARG A 1234 37.80 -40.05 69.46
CA ARG A 1234 39.10 -40.74 69.52
C ARG A 1234 39.56 -41.03 70.96
N LEU A 1235 39.13 -40.22 71.93
CA LEU A 1235 39.39 -40.46 73.36
C LEU A 1235 38.59 -41.61 73.97
N TRP A 1236 37.48 -42.03 73.35
CA TRP A 1236 36.61 -43.11 73.85
C TRP A 1236 36.88 -44.51 73.30
N LYS A 1237 37.84 -44.68 72.37
CA LYS A 1237 38.19 -46.00 71.79
C LYS A 1237 39.53 -46.58 72.28
N GLY A 1238 40.12 -46.01 73.32
CA GLY A 1238 41.37 -46.52 73.88
C GLY A 1238 41.41 -46.44 75.40
N SER A 1239 40.73 -47.36 76.09
CA SER A 1239 41.06 -47.77 77.46
C SER A 1239 40.41 -49.12 77.77
N ARG A 1240 41.24 -50.15 77.91
CA ARG A 1240 40.95 -51.40 78.62
C ARG A 1240 40.45 -51.06 80.04
N TRP A 1241 39.41 -51.74 80.51
CA TRP A 1241 39.42 -52.73 81.60
C TRP A 1241 38.09 -53.48 81.58
#